data_AF-A0AAN6IXB8-F1
#
_entry.id   AF-A0AAN6IXB8-F1
#
_cell.length_a   1.000
_cell.length_b   1.000
_cell.length_c   1.000
_cell.angle_alpha   90.00
_cell.angle_beta   90.00
_cell.angle_gamma   90.00
#
_symmetry.space_group_name_H-M   'P 1'
#
loop_
_entity.id
_entity.type
_entity.pdbx_description
1 polymer ?
#
loop_
_entity_poly.entity_id
_entity_poly.type
_entity_poly.pdbx_seq_one_letter_code
_entity_poly.pdbx_strand_id
1 'polypeptide(L)'
;MRVPSGGMFTPRHAPLKEGRSFPGLPYGGSARRGLRSRQGALLLIILICVPLVYFLTSTGPSSITSVPIPDNIRPPPNNPRDAEVVLKPNPNADPNGVPRPPPPQQERPVMDSERPAPPPANNGPSEGGRFEAPPAAVDESRESSQKQHITPIDPVEADDEETSGRDGYGRPNKSPSLPQQGGSVKGGNRQGGPKPPQAPKFAERPQFERALERVINLLPGEMEGRDLLRQVEGTGKEKLREMGLRVREYKKFFEAWEALHLVQDEEGGSYVRDDVIQYLRHHVHKQTSARSASSSSSSSEDDDMDLAAEEEASKFAQTVHSYEAYRYFLVKFGQLLFPWTAPYFPDHMTLHSHFKRGGRGIVLTAGDDQAPFLLTTIPTFRKLGCNLPIEVMYLGDSDLSEDYRADLEALDGVITRDIAQMVNDEGWKLAGWAAKPFAILFSSFREVIFIDADSLFFRNPEVLFDDPGYRKTGALFFKDRLIMPENKKRWLQQILPKPISRQVKQSRFWTGDSGHMQESGVIVVDKWRHFIALLLVTRMNGPDRDGNKDEGRVGVYDMVYGDKETFWIGWELVGDQDYSFHQGDAGTMGVIQEPKEDDKDKDKKKDDDKKEKEKEKEKKPEKPKKEQKLPVVVLDENGQVVEQKAEEGQGQGDGQEEEEDQEAGVEATQTEKEPDEPEPTSYTMCAPQLLHLDLEGKPLWFNGWLLDNKFADKKQKKFGKFEHYLIEPRDVRDPGAWQLEESNMCCLTTDPHLKREFTAEEKAILDMMIKQAREVGISG
;
A
#
# COMPACT_ATOMS: atom_id res chain seq x y z
N MET A 1 -1.25 30.48 -55.33
CA MET A 1 -1.21 31.79 -54.64
C MET A 1 -0.78 31.60 -53.19
N ARG A 2 -0.58 32.67 -52.41
CA ARG A 2 -0.06 32.63 -51.03
C ARG A 2 -1.17 32.40 -49.98
N VAL A 3 -0.88 31.58 -48.96
CA VAL A 3 -0.90 31.88 -47.49
C VAL A 3 -1.96 32.92 -47.05
N PRO A 4 -2.88 32.60 -46.11
CA PRO A 4 -2.50 32.62 -44.68
C PRO A 4 -3.12 31.58 -43.72
N SER A 5 -2.57 31.58 -42.51
CA SER A 5 -2.88 30.79 -41.33
C SER A 5 -4.13 31.24 -40.56
N GLY A 6 -4.77 30.31 -39.84
CA GLY A 6 -5.67 30.58 -38.72
C GLY A 6 -5.60 29.43 -37.71
N GLY A 7 -5.25 29.72 -36.45
CA GLY A 7 -5.16 28.71 -35.40
C GLY A 7 -6.50 28.47 -34.70
N MET A 8 -6.74 27.24 -34.24
CA MET A 8 -7.88 26.91 -33.37
C MET A 8 -7.44 26.67 -31.93
N PHE A 9 -8.18 27.26 -31.00
CA PHE A 9 -7.99 27.07 -29.56
C PHE A 9 -8.45 25.67 -29.13
N THR A 10 -7.57 24.92 -28.48
CA THR A 10 -7.94 23.77 -27.64
C THR A 10 -7.81 24.17 -26.16
N PRO A 11 -8.87 24.15 -25.34
CA PRO A 11 -8.75 24.42 -23.91
C PRO A 11 -7.88 23.34 -23.24
N ARG A 12 -6.72 23.72 -22.73
CA ARG A 12 -5.92 22.84 -21.85
C ARG A 12 -6.62 22.75 -20.49
N HIS A 13 -7.44 21.70 -20.30
CA HIS A 13 -7.74 21.24 -18.94
C HIS A 13 -6.44 20.70 -18.35
N ALA A 14 -5.86 21.45 -17.42
CA ALA A 14 -4.66 21.02 -16.71
C ALA A 14 -5.02 19.88 -15.74
N PRO A 15 -4.16 18.85 -15.59
CA PRO A 15 -4.31 17.88 -14.51
C PRO A 15 -4.20 18.59 -13.15
N LEU A 16 -5.02 18.15 -12.18
CA LEU A 16 -5.08 18.75 -10.85
C LEU A 16 -3.80 18.44 -10.07
N LYS A 17 -2.91 19.43 -9.95
CA LYS A 17 -1.76 19.37 -9.04
C LYS A 17 -2.21 19.49 -7.58
N GLU A 18 -2.50 18.36 -6.97
CA GLU A 18 -2.90 18.29 -5.55
C GLU A 18 -1.73 17.82 -4.66
N GLY A 19 -0.63 18.56 -4.70
CA GLY A 19 0.30 18.66 -3.57
C GLY A 19 -0.15 19.80 -2.67
N ARG A 20 -1.15 19.59 -1.80
CA ARG A 20 -1.69 20.63 -0.91
C ARG A 20 -1.16 20.50 0.51
N SER A 21 -0.63 21.62 1.02
CA SER A 21 -0.17 21.81 2.40
C SER A 21 -1.24 21.56 3.45
N PHE A 22 -0.81 21.08 4.62
CA PHE A 22 -1.62 20.71 5.78
C PHE A 22 -2.69 21.76 6.17
N PRO A 23 -3.98 21.39 6.22
CA PRO A 23 -5.06 22.24 6.72
C PRO A 23 -5.29 22.03 8.23
N GLY A 24 -4.45 22.61 9.11
CA GLY A 24 -4.52 22.23 10.53
C GLY A 24 -3.78 23.08 11.58
N LEU A 25 -3.57 24.39 11.39
CA LEU A 25 -3.00 25.25 12.45
C LEU A 25 -3.94 26.41 12.85
N PRO A 26 -4.19 26.62 14.17
CA PRO A 26 -4.99 27.74 14.64
C PRO A 26 -4.18 29.05 14.58
N TYR A 27 -4.64 30.03 13.80
CA TYR A 27 -3.95 31.31 13.65
C TYR A 27 -3.95 32.13 14.96
N GLY A 28 -2.83 32.09 15.69
CA GLY A 28 -2.54 32.95 16.83
C GLY A 28 -2.38 34.42 16.39
N GLY A 29 -3.49 35.16 16.32
CA GLY A 29 -3.51 36.54 15.85
C GLY A 29 -2.69 37.51 16.70
N SER A 30 -1.61 38.05 16.13
CA SER A 30 -0.72 39.00 16.82
C SER A 30 -1.25 40.45 16.84
N ALA A 31 -1.08 41.08 17.99
CA ALA A 31 -1.41 42.46 18.41
C ALA A 31 -1.78 43.53 17.37
N ARG A 32 -2.82 44.32 17.72
CA ARG A 32 -3.24 45.55 17.02
C ARG A 32 -2.10 46.58 16.85
N ARG A 33 -1.84 47.03 15.63
CA ARG A 33 -1.38 48.41 15.34
C ARG A 33 -2.28 49.02 14.26
N GLY A 34 -2.90 50.15 14.56
CA GLY A 34 -3.86 50.79 13.66
C GLY A 34 -3.22 51.86 12.78
N LEU A 35 -3.53 51.85 11.48
CA LEU A 35 -3.26 52.98 10.58
C LEU A 35 -4.55 53.74 10.26
N ARG A 36 -4.55 55.04 10.54
CA ARG A 36 -5.56 55.97 10.02
C ARG A 36 -5.24 56.27 8.56
N SER A 37 -6.13 55.92 7.63
CA SER A 37 -6.13 56.49 6.27
C SER A 37 -7.54 56.82 5.81
N ARG A 38 -7.73 58.06 5.33
CA ARG A 38 -9.02 58.52 4.77
C ARG A 38 -9.38 57.83 3.44
N GLN A 39 -8.43 57.17 2.78
CA GLN A 39 -8.64 56.55 1.47
C GLN A 39 -9.42 55.23 1.55
N GLY A 40 -9.28 54.45 2.63
CA GLY A 40 -10.00 53.17 2.80
C GLY A 40 -11.53 53.35 2.87
N ALA A 41 -12.00 54.45 3.47
CA ALA A 41 -13.42 54.76 3.57
C ALA A 41 -14.05 55.09 2.20
N LEU A 42 -13.31 55.72 1.28
CA LEU A 42 -13.83 56.07 -0.05
C LEU A 42 -14.06 54.81 -0.90
N LEU A 43 -13.12 53.86 -0.87
CA LEU A 43 -13.23 52.59 -1.60
C LEU A 43 -14.42 51.75 -1.14
N LEU A 44 -14.66 51.69 0.18
CA LEU A 44 -15.83 51.02 0.76
C LEU A 44 -17.16 51.67 0.33
N ILE A 45 -17.24 52.99 0.26
CA ILE A 45 -18.44 53.70 -0.23
C ILE A 45 -18.68 53.39 -1.71
N ILE A 46 -17.64 53.42 -2.55
CA ILE A 46 -17.77 53.13 -4.00
C ILE A 46 -18.24 51.68 -4.23
N LEU A 47 -17.65 50.70 -3.53
CA LEU A 47 -18.02 49.28 -3.66
C LEU A 47 -19.45 48.96 -3.20
N ILE A 48 -19.99 49.71 -2.24
CA ILE A 48 -21.35 49.51 -1.73
C ILE A 48 -22.40 50.27 -2.56
N CYS A 49 -22.10 51.50 -3.01
CA CYS A 49 -23.08 52.34 -3.70
C CYS A 49 -23.33 51.94 -5.16
N VAL A 50 -22.33 51.45 -5.90
CA VAL A 50 -22.50 51.13 -7.33
C VAL A 50 -23.51 50.00 -7.58
N PRO A 51 -23.48 48.85 -6.87
CA PRO A 51 -24.52 47.81 -7.03
C PRO A 51 -25.92 48.29 -6.62
N LEU A 52 -26.00 49.12 -5.56
CA LEU A 52 -27.27 49.64 -5.02
C LEU A 52 -27.99 50.56 -6.01
N VAL A 53 -27.24 51.43 -6.71
CA VAL A 53 -27.82 52.28 -7.77
C VAL A 53 -28.36 51.43 -8.92
N TYR A 54 -27.61 50.40 -9.35
CA TYR A 54 -28.06 49.52 -10.44
C TYR A 54 -29.34 48.76 -10.09
N PHE A 55 -29.45 48.27 -8.85
CA PHE A 55 -30.64 47.56 -8.34
C PHE A 55 -31.88 48.49 -8.22
N LEU A 56 -31.67 49.75 -7.84
CA LEU A 56 -32.75 50.74 -7.67
C LEU A 56 -33.20 51.42 -8.98
N THR A 57 -32.41 51.35 -10.06
CA THR A 57 -32.79 51.92 -11.37
C THR A 57 -33.56 50.96 -12.28
N SER A 58 -33.65 49.67 -11.95
CA SER A 58 -34.25 48.65 -12.83
C SER A 58 -35.76 48.41 -12.62
N THR A 59 -36.43 49.17 -11.74
CA THR A 59 -37.85 48.95 -11.39
C THR A 59 -38.73 50.16 -11.76
N GLY A 60 -39.41 50.07 -12.91
CA GLY A 60 -40.44 51.00 -13.38
C GLY A 60 -41.69 50.25 -13.89
N PRO A 61 -42.89 50.88 -13.98
CA PRO A 61 -44.13 50.16 -13.71
C PRO A 61 -45.17 50.04 -14.84
N SER A 62 -46.21 49.25 -14.56
CA SER A 62 -47.61 49.35 -15.05
C SER A 62 -48.08 48.58 -16.31
N SER A 63 -48.64 47.40 -16.02
CA SER A 63 -50.00 46.94 -16.39
C SER A 63 -50.48 46.75 -17.86
N ILE A 64 -50.63 45.47 -18.23
CA ILE A 64 -51.84 44.81 -18.80
C ILE A 64 -52.47 45.37 -20.10
N THR A 65 -52.40 44.61 -21.20
CA THR A 65 -53.60 44.32 -22.06
C THR A 65 -53.48 43.04 -22.91
N SER A 66 -54.24 42.01 -22.52
CA SER A 66 -54.92 40.95 -23.33
C SER A 66 -54.32 40.27 -24.60
N VAL A 67 -54.14 38.93 -24.50
CA VAL A 67 -54.68 37.85 -25.41
C VAL A 67 -54.05 37.68 -26.84
N PRO A 68 -53.96 36.45 -27.44
CA PRO A 68 -54.12 35.06 -26.94
C PRO A 68 -52.85 34.17 -27.09
N ILE A 69 -52.85 32.98 -26.46
CA ILE A 69 -52.01 31.81 -26.81
C ILE A 69 -52.87 30.52 -26.69
N PRO A 70 -52.87 29.59 -27.66
CA PRO A 70 -53.69 28.37 -27.61
C PRO A 70 -52.99 27.15 -26.99
N ASP A 71 -53.65 26.59 -25.98
CA ASP A 71 -53.76 25.22 -25.45
C ASP A 71 -52.75 24.07 -25.72
N ASN A 72 -52.64 23.24 -24.67
CA ASN A 72 -52.13 21.85 -24.59
C ASN A 72 -50.59 21.67 -24.64
N ILE A 73 -49.98 20.73 -23.90
CA ILE A 73 -50.51 19.51 -23.23
C ILE A 73 -50.16 19.48 -21.73
N ARG A 74 -51.05 18.91 -20.88
CA ARG A 74 -50.76 18.52 -19.48
C ARG A 74 -50.46 17.00 -19.36
N PRO A 75 -49.65 16.55 -18.39
CA PRO A 75 -49.50 15.12 -18.08
C PRO A 75 -50.72 14.55 -17.31
N PRO A 76 -51.15 13.30 -17.57
CA PRO A 76 -52.18 12.59 -16.80
C PRO A 76 -51.60 11.69 -15.67
N PRO A 77 -52.43 11.26 -14.70
CA PRO A 77 -52.03 10.39 -13.58
C PRO A 77 -52.28 8.87 -13.83
N ASN A 78 -51.97 8.06 -12.81
CA ASN A 78 -51.91 6.58 -12.83
C ASN A 78 -53.23 5.80 -13.06
N ASN A 79 -53.03 4.52 -13.41
CA ASN A 79 -53.88 3.34 -13.16
C ASN A 79 -54.96 2.99 -14.24
N PRO A 80 -55.49 1.73 -14.30
CA PRO A 80 -54.85 0.73 -15.16
C PRO A 80 -55.82 -0.10 -16.05
N ARG A 81 -55.31 -0.59 -17.20
CA ARG A 81 -55.53 -1.93 -17.80
C ARG A 81 -55.04 -1.98 -19.26
N ASP A 82 -54.52 -3.14 -19.64
CA ASP A 82 -54.52 -3.77 -20.97
C ASP A 82 -54.29 -2.87 -22.21
N ALA A 83 -53.04 -2.81 -22.66
CA ALA A 83 -52.66 -2.35 -24.01
C ALA A 83 -51.62 -3.30 -24.61
N GLU A 84 -52.00 -3.99 -25.69
CA GLU A 84 -51.23 -5.05 -26.34
C GLU A 84 -50.12 -4.48 -27.25
N VAL A 85 -48.86 -4.91 -27.05
CA VAL A 85 -47.70 -4.38 -27.80
C VAL A 85 -47.32 -5.31 -28.96
N VAL A 86 -47.73 -4.94 -30.17
CA VAL A 86 -47.38 -5.67 -31.40
C VAL A 86 -45.95 -5.34 -31.83
N LEU A 87 -45.04 -6.31 -31.68
CA LEU A 87 -43.66 -6.23 -32.18
C LEU A 87 -43.60 -6.52 -33.69
N LYS A 88 -42.71 -5.81 -34.42
CA LYS A 88 -42.45 -6.06 -35.84
C LYS A 88 -41.48 -7.25 -36.01
N PRO A 89 -41.67 -8.13 -37.00
CA PRO A 89 -40.87 -9.35 -37.16
C PRO A 89 -39.45 -9.07 -37.67
N ASN A 90 -38.53 -9.98 -37.32
CA ASN A 90 -37.14 -10.00 -37.76
C ASN A 90 -37.04 -10.39 -39.26
N PRO A 91 -36.40 -9.60 -40.13
CA PRO A 91 -36.32 -9.86 -41.57
C PRO A 91 -35.47 -11.08 -41.97
N ASN A 92 -34.67 -11.66 -41.05
CA ASN A 92 -33.82 -12.82 -41.31
C ASN A 92 -34.36 -14.15 -40.74
N ALA A 93 -35.63 -14.19 -40.35
CA ALA A 93 -36.29 -15.42 -39.90
C ALA A 93 -36.95 -16.18 -41.07
N ASP A 94 -36.96 -17.52 -40.97
CA ASP A 94 -37.88 -18.36 -41.73
C ASP A 94 -39.35 -18.09 -41.31
N PRO A 95 -40.39 -18.35 -42.14
CA PRO A 95 -41.79 -18.32 -41.69
C PRO A 95 -42.10 -19.12 -40.42
N ASN A 96 -41.24 -20.06 -40.00
CA ASN A 96 -41.36 -20.80 -38.74
C ASN A 96 -40.50 -20.23 -37.58
N GLY A 97 -39.92 -19.04 -37.73
CA GLY A 97 -39.22 -18.30 -36.65
C GLY A 97 -37.79 -18.75 -36.32
N VAL A 98 -37.25 -19.76 -37.02
CA VAL A 98 -35.91 -20.31 -36.73
C VAL A 98 -34.81 -19.51 -37.45
N PRO A 99 -33.70 -19.12 -36.79
CA PRO A 99 -32.53 -18.52 -37.44
C PRO A 99 -31.79 -19.52 -38.35
N ARG A 100 -31.34 -19.06 -39.51
CA ARG A 100 -30.55 -19.89 -40.45
C ARG A 100 -29.05 -19.76 -40.18
N PRO A 101 -28.26 -20.86 -40.19
CA PRO A 101 -26.81 -20.78 -40.12
C PRO A 101 -26.20 -20.20 -41.42
N PRO A 102 -25.01 -19.58 -41.37
CA PRO A 102 -24.36 -19.00 -42.55
C PRO A 102 -23.81 -20.07 -43.51
N PRO A 103 -23.73 -19.79 -44.82
CA PRO A 103 -23.13 -20.69 -45.80
C PRO A 103 -21.58 -20.71 -45.71
N PRO A 104 -20.92 -21.81 -46.11
CA PRO A 104 -19.46 -21.90 -46.12
C PRO A 104 -18.83 -20.97 -47.16
N GLN A 105 -17.72 -20.32 -46.81
CA GLN A 105 -16.98 -19.44 -47.71
C GLN A 105 -16.15 -20.24 -48.72
N GLN A 106 -16.09 -19.74 -49.97
CA GLN A 106 -15.18 -20.26 -50.99
C GLN A 106 -13.84 -19.53 -50.91
N GLU A 107 -12.74 -20.28 -50.94
CA GLU A 107 -11.39 -19.73 -51.10
C GLU A 107 -11.25 -18.99 -52.45
N ARG A 108 -10.50 -17.88 -52.45
CA ARG A 108 -10.01 -17.21 -53.66
C ARG A 108 -8.63 -16.58 -53.39
N PRO A 109 -7.80 -16.35 -54.43
CA PRO A 109 -6.35 -16.53 -54.31
C PRO A 109 -5.56 -15.31 -53.85
N VAL A 110 -4.36 -15.58 -53.34
CA VAL A 110 -3.28 -14.62 -53.05
C VAL A 110 -2.64 -14.12 -54.36
N MET A 111 -2.14 -12.88 -54.38
CA MET A 111 -1.27 -12.32 -55.43
C MET A 111 0.14 -12.07 -54.89
N ASP A 112 1.16 -12.27 -55.72
CA ASP A 112 2.59 -12.07 -55.42
C ASP A 112 3.08 -10.63 -55.67
N SER A 113 3.82 -10.07 -54.70
CA SER A 113 4.80 -8.97 -54.82
C SER A 113 5.32 -8.64 -53.40
N GLU A 114 6.61 -8.45 -53.08
CA GLU A 114 7.88 -8.44 -53.86
C GLU A 114 9.04 -8.95 -52.96
N ARG A 115 10.24 -9.17 -53.52
CA ARG A 115 11.45 -9.63 -52.80
C ARG A 115 12.57 -8.58 -52.74
N PRO A 116 13.35 -8.56 -51.66
CA PRO A 116 14.81 -8.34 -51.70
C PRO A 116 15.60 -9.67 -51.74
N ALA A 117 16.91 -9.59 -52.03
CA ALA A 117 17.80 -10.75 -52.24
C ALA A 117 18.72 -11.06 -51.02
N PRO A 118 19.27 -12.29 -50.90
CA PRO A 118 19.99 -12.74 -49.69
C PRO A 118 21.52 -12.57 -49.75
N PRO A 119 22.22 -12.63 -48.59
CA PRO A 119 23.67 -12.81 -48.53
C PRO A 119 24.10 -14.27 -48.84
N PRO A 120 25.38 -14.52 -49.17
CA PRO A 120 25.87 -15.84 -49.60
C PRO A 120 26.14 -16.80 -48.43
N ALA A 121 26.02 -18.11 -48.70
CA ALA A 121 26.28 -19.19 -47.74
C ALA A 121 27.74 -19.68 -47.77
N ASN A 122 28.16 -20.37 -46.71
CA ASN A 122 29.35 -21.23 -46.76
C ASN A 122 29.26 -22.41 -45.75
N ASN A 123 29.21 -23.64 -46.29
CA ASN A 123 29.54 -24.95 -45.71
C ASN A 123 29.04 -25.39 -44.31
N GLY A 124 28.41 -26.58 -44.26
CA GLY A 124 28.10 -27.32 -43.01
C GLY A 124 29.26 -28.24 -42.56
N PRO A 125 29.02 -29.43 -41.93
CA PRO A 125 27.86 -30.30 -42.13
C PRO A 125 26.96 -30.50 -40.89
N SER A 126 25.96 -31.36 -41.06
CA SER A 126 24.91 -31.74 -40.11
C SER A 126 25.32 -32.68 -38.99
N GLU A 127 24.65 -32.58 -37.85
CA GLU A 127 23.96 -33.73 -37.25
C GLU A 127 22.68 -33.26 -36.52
N GLY A 128 21.72 -34.16 -36.25
CA GLY A 128 20.36 -33.80 -35.85
C GLY A 128 19.94 -34.34 -34.48
N GLY A 129 19.23 -33.52 -33.70
CA GLY A 129 18.65 -33.88 -32.40
C GLY A 129 17.31 -33.19 -32.18
N ARG A 130 16.41 -33.83 -31.43
CA ARG A 130 15.12 -33.24 -31.03
C ARG A 130 15.32 -32.27 -29.86
N PHE A 131 14.46 -31.26 -29.79
CA PHE A 131 14.33 -30.43 -28.59
C PHE A 131 13.43 -31.16 -27.60
N GLU A 132 13.98 -31.60 -26.46
CA GLU A 132 13.22 -32.13 -25.33
C GLU A 132 13.09 -31.06 -24.24
N ALA A 133 12.00 -31.12 -23.46
CA ALA A 133 11.76 -30.17 -22.38
C ALA A 133 12.64 -30.48 -21.15
N PRO A 134 13.08 -29.47 -20.38
CA PRO A 134 13.94 -29.69 -19.22
C PRO A 134 13.17 -30.40 -18.08
N PRO A 135 13.80 -31.37 -17.37
CA PRO A 135 13.22 -32.01 -16.21
C PRO A 135 13.25 -31.11 -14.98
N ALA A 136 12.35 -31.36 -14.02
CA ALA A 136 12.31 -30.65 -12.74
C ALA A 136 13.56 -30.93 -11.89
N ALA A 137 14.01 -29.92 -11.14
CA ALA A 137 15.14 -30.04 -10.22
C ALA A 137 14.78 -30.90 -9.00
N VAL A 138 15.74 -31.70 -8.52
CA VAL A 138 15.66 -32.49 -7.30
C VAL A 138 16.72 -31.99 -6.32
N ASP A 139 16.35 -31.92 -5.04
CA ASP A 139 17.23 -31.46 -3.95
C ASP A 139 18.23 -32.57 -3.53
N GLU A 140 19.53 -32.32 -3.74
CA GLU A 140 20.62 -33.10 -3.16
C GLU A 140 21.68 -32.18 -2.54
N SER A 141 21.63 -31.98 -1.22
CA SER A 141 22.74 -31.37 -0.48
C SER A 141 22.93 -31.94 0.94
N ARG A 142 23.35 -33.21 1.04
CA ARG A 142 23.76 -33.79 2.34
C ARG A 142 24.85 -34.86 2.22
N GLU A 143 26.10 -34.46 2.46
CA GLU A 143 26.92 -34.90 3.61
C GLU A 143 28.41 -34.57 3.45
N SER A 144 28.99 -33.84 4.41
CA SER A 144 30.35 -34.10 4.91
C SER A 144 30.62 -33.38 6.24
N SER A 145 30.37 -34.04 7.38
CA SER A 145 31.04 -33.75 8.68
C SER A 145 30.67 -34.77 9.77
N GLN A 146 31.65 -35.60 10.15
CA GLN A 146 31.76 -36.25 11.47
C GLN A 146 33.01 -35.65 12.14
N LYS A 147 33.16 -35.50 13.46
CA LYS A 147 32.35 -35.82 14.66
C LYS A 147 33.03 -35.13 15.85
N GLN A 148 32.30 -34.76 16.92
CA GLN A 148 32.62 -35.13 18.32
C GLN A 148 31.55 -34.63 19.32
N HIS A 149 31.65 -35.08 20.58
CA HIS A 149 30.62 -34.98 21.63
C HIS A 149 30.66 -33.66 22.44
N ILE A 150 29.50 -33.30 23.02
CA ILE A 150 29.28 -33.18 24.48
C ILE A 150 27.76 -33.22 24.77
N THR A 151 27.37 -33.54 26.01
CA THR A 151 25.99 -33.85 26.46
C THR A 151 25.17 -32.62 26.91
N PRO A 152 23.84 -32.60 26.71
CA PRO A 152 22.92 -31.73 27.45
C PRO A 152 22.69 -32.23 28.89
N ILE A 153 22.13 -31.35 29.74
CA ILE A 153 21.77 -31.61 31.15
C ILE A 153 20.26 -31.36 31.33
N ASP A 154 19.63 -32.08 32.27
CA ASP A 154 18.19 -32.00 32.56
C ASP A 154 17.75 -30.67 33.23
N PRO A 155 16.50 -30.21 33.00
CA PRO A 155 15.80 -29.30 33.90
C PRO A 155 15.11 -30.07 35.04
N VAL A 156 15.14 -29.51 36.26
CA VAL A 156 14.50 -30.08 37.47
C VAL A 156 13.20 -29.32 37.80
N GLU A 157 12.37 -29.96 38.64
CA GLU A 157 10.95 -29.70 38.95
C GLU A 157 10.67 -28.48 39.88
N ALA A 158 9.43 -28.45 40.40
CA ALA A 158 8.83 -27.62 41.47
C ALA A 158 8.14 -26.29 41.08
N ASP A 159 6.91 -25.97 41.54
CA ASP A 159 5.91 -26.77 42.30
C ASP A 159 4.49 -26.20 42.11
N ASP A 160 3.46 -27.00 42.43
CA ASP A 160 2.01 -26.66 42.39
C ASP A 160 1.36 -26.60 43.80
N GLU A 161 0.30 -25.80 43.96
CA GLU A 161 -0.81 -26.03 44.92
C GLU A 161 -2.14 -25.78 44.15
N GLU A 162 -2.95 -26.80 43.83
CA GLU A 162 -4.06 -27.39 44.63
C GLU A 162 -5.13 -26.38 45.12
N THR A 163 -6.47 -26.61 45.08
CA THR A 163 -7.33 -27.81 44.97
C THR A 163 -8.62 -27.46 44.17
N SER A 164 -9.60 -28.34 43.84
CA SER A 164 -9.65 -29.74 43.36
C SER A 164 -11.12 -30.04 42.90
N GLY A 165 -11.40 -31.14 42.19
CA GLY A 165 -12.80 -31.50 41.83
C GLY A 165 -12.99 -32.82 41.04
N ARG A 166 -13.62 -33.81 41.68
CA ARG A 166 -14.05 -35.14 41.15
C ARG A 166 -15.12 -35.04 40.04
N ASP A 167 -15.41 -36.03 39.17
CA ASP A 167 -14.92 -37.41 38.85
C ASP A 167 -15.42 -37.74 37.40
N GLY A 168 -15.16 -38.85 36.70
CA GLY A 168 -14.43 -40.11 36.97
C GLY A 168 -14.80 -41.22 35.93
N TYR A 169 -13.99 -42.29 35.80
CA TYR A 169 -14.13 -43.45 34.86
C TYR A 169 -14.04 -43.14 33.34
N GLY A 170 -13.55 -44.02 32.44
CA GLY A 170 -12.89 -45.34 32.59
C GLY A 170 -12.47 -45.90 31.20
N ARG A 171 -11.34 -46.63 31.10
CA ARG A 171 -10.74 -47.14 29.84
C ARG A 171 -10.73 -48.68 29.80
N PRO A 172 -10.61 -49.32 28.62
CA PRO A 172 -9.34 -50.01 28.34
C PRO A 172 -8.88 -49.99 26.86
N ASN A 173 -7.59 -50.29 26.65
CA ASN A 173 -6.94 -50.37 25.33
C ASN A 173 -7.09 -51.75 24.66
N LYS A 174 -6.86 -51.82 23.34
CA LYS A 174 -6.24 -52.97 22.68
C LYS A 174 -5.54 -52.57 21.36
N SER A 175 -4.35 -53.11 21.13
CA SER A 175 -3.54 -52.93 19.91
C SER A 175 -3.28 -54.29 19.23
N PRO A 176 -3.16 -54.35 17.88
CA PRO A 176 -2.75 -55.56 17.16
C PRO A 176 -1.29 -55.51 16.68
N SER A 177 -0.74 -56.67 16.31
CA SER A 177 0.69 -56.89 16.00
C SER A 177 0.99 -57.19 14.53
N LEU A 178 2.27 -57.04 14.15
CA LEU A 178 2.85 -57.42 12.85
C LEU A 178 2.94 -58.95 12.65
N PRO A 179 2.76 -59.46 11.42
CA PRO A 179 3.26 -60.76 10.97
C PRO A 179 4.48 -60.65 10.01
N GLN A 180 5.20 -61.76 9.81
CA GLN A 180 6.48 -61.84 9.07
C GLN A 180 6.33 -62.32 7.60
N GLN A 181 7.43 -62.29 6.83
CA GLN A 181 7.50 -62.74 5.43
C GLN A 181 7.89 -64.22 5.25
N GLY A 182 7.48 -64.81 4.11
CA GLY A 182 7.99 -66.07 3.54
C GLY A 182 6.88 -67.07 3.18
N GLY A 183 6.87 -67.75 2.02
CA GLY A 183 7.70 -67.59 0.82
C GLY A 183 7.50 -68.74 -0.20
N SER A 184 7.77 -68.45 -1.49
CA SER A 184 8.04 -69.41 -2.60
C SER A 184 6.89 -69.99 -3.49
N VAL A 185 6.67 -69.33 -4.64
CA VAL A 185 6.84 -69.86 -6.03
C VAL A 185 5.81 -70.81 -6.73
N LYS A 186 5.49 -70.41 -8.01
CA LYS A 186 4.99 -71.14 -9.22
C LYS A 186 3.47 -71.36 -9.44
N GLY A 187 2.97 -70.99 -10.65
CA GLY A 187 1.59 -71.31 -11.05
C GLY A 187 0.95 -70.76 -12.36
N GLY A 188 1.70 -70.27 -13.36
CA GLY A 188 1.28 -70.12 -14.79
C GLY A 188 -0.12 -69.60 -15.23
N ASN A 189 -0.13 -68.43 -15.90
CA ASN A 189 -1.06 -67.96 -16.95
C ASN A 189 -2.56 -68.35 -16.94
N ARG A 190 -3.43 -67.33 -16.86
CA ARG A 190 -4.47 -67.07 -17.90
C ARG A 190 -4.92 -65.60 -17.92
N GLN A 191 -5.53 -65.20 -19.03
CA GLN A 191 -5.87 -63.81 -19.36
C GLN A 191 -6.99 -63.25 -18.47
N GLY A 192 -6.87 -61.98 -18.07
CA GLY A 192 -7.96 -61.17 -17.54
C GLY A 192 -8.13 -59.93 -18.41
N GLY A 193 -9.38 -59.56 -18.72
CA GLY A 193 -9.70 -58.36 -19.48
C GLY A 193 -9.42 -57.06 -18.71
N PRO A 194 -9.60 -55.89 -19.35
CA PRO A 194 -9.44 -54.61 -18.68
C PRO A 194 -10.37 -54.54 -17.45
N LYS A 195 -9.79 -54.29 -16.27
CA LYS A 195 -10.59 -53.90 -15.11
C LYS A 195 -11.36 -52.63 -15.45
N PRO A 196 -12.65 -52.50 -15.07
CA PRO A 196 -13.30 -51.19 -15.08
C PRO A 196 -12.51 -50.24 -14.18
N PRO A 197 -12.45 -48.93 -14.49
CA PRO A 197 -11.78 -47.96 -13.63
C PRO A 197 -12.37 -48.05 -12.22
N GLN A 198 -11.51 -48.25 -11.22
CA GLN A 198 -11.95 -48.28 -9.84
C GLN A 198 -12.42 -46.87 -9.47
N ALA A 199 -13.69 -46.75 -9.07
CA ALA A 199 -14.21 -45.47 -8.61
C ALA A 199 -13.35 -44.93 -7.46
N PRO A 200 -12.99 -43.63 -7.46
CA PRO A 200 -12.12 -43.06 -6.43
C PRO A 200 -12.71 -43.27 -5.04
N LYS A 201 -11.84 -43.56 -4.06
CA LYS A 201 -12.27 -43.83 -2.69
C LYS A 201 -12.75 -42.52 -2.04
N PHE A 202 -13.98 -42.53 -1.54
CA PHE A 202 -14.74 -41.36 -1.09
C PHE A 202 -14.20 -40.70 0.20
N ALA A 203 -13.02 -40.08 0.14
CA ALA A 203 -12.52 -39.17 1.18
C ALA A 203 -13.16 -37.78 1.07
N GLU A 204 -13.41 -37.30 -0.15
CA GLU A 204 -13.99 -35.98 -0.43
C GLU A 204 -15.47 -35.86 -0.06
N ARG A 205 -16.25 -36.93 -0.25
CA ARG A 205 -17.72 -36.88 -0.16
C ARG A 205 -18.24 -36.29 1.16
N PRO A 206 -17.75 -36.71 2.35
CA PRO A 206 -18.18 -36.10 3.62
C PRO A 206 -17.77 -34.63 3.78
N GLN A 207 -16.80 -34.14 3.02
CA GLN A 207 -16.43 -32.72 3.00
C GLN A 207 -17.35 -31.94 2.06
N PHE A 208 -17.57 -32.45 0.84
CA PHE A 208 -18.51 -31.88 -0.13
C PHE A 208 -19.94 -31.79 0.41
N GLU A 209 -20.45 -32.85 1.03
CA GLU A 209 -21.82 -32.86 1.57
C GLU A 209 -22.01 -31.82 2.68
N ARG A 210 -21.00 -31.63 3.55
CA ARG A 210 -20.99 -30.56 4.56
C ARG A 210 -20.84 -29.15 3.96
N ALA A 211 -20.05 -29.00 2.90
CA ALA A 211 -19.89 -27.71 2.23
C ALA A 211 -21.18 -27.29 1.50
N LEU A 212 -21.86 -28.24 0.86
CA LEU A 212 -23.17 -28.01 0.25
C LEU A 212 -24.24 -27.72 1.31
N GLU A 213 -24.23 -28.44 2.43
CA GLU A 213 -25.09 -28.15 3.58
C GLU A 213 -24.84 -26.74 4.14
N ARG A 214 -23.57 -26.30 4.28
CA ARG A 214 -23.22 -24.92 4.67
C ARG A 214 -23.78 -23.90 3.67
N VAL A 215 -23.67 -24.16 2.36
CA VAL A 215 -24.20 -23.29 1.30
C VAL A 215 -25.73 -23.17 1.37
N ILE A 216 -26.44 -24.29 1.51
CA ILE A 216 -27.91 -24.30 1.59
C ILE A 216 -28.39 -23.64 2.88
N ASN A 217 -27.78 -23.95 4.03
CA ASN A 217 -28.15 -23.40 5.33
C ASN A 217 -27.79 -21.92 5.51
N LEU A 218 -26.96 -21.34 4.63
CA LEU A 218 -26.67 -19.90 4.60
C LEU A 218 -27.59 -19.10 3.67
N LEU A 219 -28.37 -19.74 2.78
CA LEU A 219 -29.28 -19.04 1.87
C LEU A 219 -30.27 -18.17 2.67
N PRO A 220 -30.24 -16.83 2.53
CA PRO A 220 -31.03 -15.94 3.37
C PRO A 220 -32.51 -16.02 3.03
N GLY A 221 -33.36 -15.76 4.03
CA GLY A 221 -34.81 -15.68 3.82
C GLY A 221 -35.20 -14.51 2.90
N GLU A 222 -36.37 -14.55 2.26
CA GLU A 222 -36.80 -13.56 1.26
C GLU A 222 -36.70 -12.09 1.74
N MET A 223 -36.98 -11.84 3.03
CA MET A 223 -36.85 -10.50 3.63
C MET A 223 -35.39 -10.10 3.90
N GLU A 224 -34.58 -11.03 4.38
CA GLU A 224 -33.16 -10.82 4.70
C GLU A 224 -32.34 -10.62 3.42
N GLY A 225 -32.55 -11.47 2.42
CA GLY A 225 -31.93 -11.32 1.10
C GLY A 225 -32.30 -10.01 0.42
N ARG A 226 -33.52 -9.49 0.63
CA ARG A 226 -33.93 -8.15 0.14
C ARG A 226 -33.20 -7.02 0.85
N ASP A 227 -32.99 -7.09 2.17
CA ASP A 227 -32.27 -6.02 2.87
C ASP A 227 -30.76 -6.05 2.59
N LEU A 228 -30.15 -7.25 2.50
CA LEU A 228 -28.74 -7.41 2.08
C LEU A 228 -28.50 -6.92 0.65
N LEU A 229 -29.48 -7.06 -0.25
CA LEU A 229 -29.44 -6.54 -1.63
C LEU A 229 -29.97 -5.11 -1.78
N ARG A 230 -30.40 -4.44 -0.71
CA ARG A 230 -30.77 -3.01 -0.73
C ARG A 230 -29.53 -2.14 -0.96
N GLN A 231 -29.68 -1.03 -1.67
CA GLN A 231 -28.57 -0.08 -1.85
C GLN A 231 -28.10 0.50 -0.50
N VAL A 232 -26.78 0.68 -0.38
CA VAL A 232 -26.16 1.23 0.83
C VAL A 232 -26.28 2.76 0.82
N GLU A 233 -27.37 3.22 1.41
CA GLU A 233 -27.71 4.63 1.60
C GLU A 233 -26.78 5.34 2.62
N GLY A 234 -26.82 6.68 2.61
CA GLY A 234 -26.06 7.50 3.54
C GLY A 234 -24.62 7.76 3.09
N THR A 235 -23.80 8.21 4.05
CA THR A 235 -22.44 8.70 3.78
C THR A 235 -21.57 8.59 5.04
N GLY A 236 -20.28 8.93 4.96
CA GLY A 236 -19.40 9.03 6.12
C GLY A 236 -19.33 7.76 6.99
N LYS A 237 -19.47 7.93 8.31
CA LYS A 237 -19.25 6.88 9.32
C LYS A 237 -20.31 5.79 9.24
N GLU A 238 -21.55 6.22 9.04
CA GLU A 238 -22.74 5.39 8.97
C GLU A 238 -22.64 4.44 7.76
N LYS A 239 -22.26 4.97 6.60
CA LYS A 239 -21.98 4.17 5.40
C LYS A 239 -20.79 3.24 5.59
N LEU A 240 -19.68 3.72 6.15
CA LEU A 240 -18.48 2.91 6.36
C LEU A 240 -18.73 1.72 7.31
N ARG A 241 -19.52 1.95 8.36
CA ARG A 241 -19.98 0.90 9.28
C ARG A 241 -20.89 -0.12 8.60
N GLU A 242 -21.88 0.35 7.83
CA GLU A 242 -22.82 -0.52 7.10
C GLU A 242 -22.10 -1.37 6.04
N MET A 243 -21.13 -0.78 5.32
CA MET A 243 -20.24 -1.53 4.43
C MET A 243 -19.45 -2.60 5.20
N GLY A 244 -18.85 -2.27 6.34
CA GLY A 244 -18.14 -3.25 7.18
C GLY A 244 -19.03 -4.42 7.63
N LEU A 245 -20.29 -4.15 7.99
CA LEU A 245 -21.27 -5.18 8.34
C LEU A 245 -21.68 -6.04 7.12
N ARG A 246 -22.05 -5.42 5.99
CA ARG A 246 -22.43 -6.15 4.78
C ARG A 246 -21.29 -6.97 4.18
N VAL A 247 -20.05 -6.48 4.24
CA VAL A 247 -18.89 -7.22 3.76
C VAL A 247 -18.51 -8.37 4.71
N ARG A 248 -18.78 -8.26 6.03
CA ARG A 248 -18.71 -9.42 6.95
C ARG A 248 -19.72 -10.50 6.61
N GLU A 249 -20.94 -10.14 6.22
CA GLU A 249 -21.91 -11.12 5.72
C GLU A 249 -21.46 -11.71 4.39
N TYR A 250 -21.06 -10.87 3.41
CA TYR A 250 -20.52 -11.32 2.12
C TYR A 250 -19.34 -12.29 2.29
N LYS A 251 -18.45 -12.07 3.26
CA LYS A 251 -17.35 -12.99 3.60
C LYS A 251 -17.86 -14.40 3.94
N LYS A 252 -18.90 -14.54 4.76
CA LYS A 252 -19.49 -15.85 5.11
C LYS A 252 -20.03 -16.58 3.89
N PHE A 253 -20.65 -15.85 2.97
CA PHE A 253 -21.13 -16.39 1.70
C PHE A 253 -19.95 -16.82 0.81
N PHE A 254 -18.96 -15.94 0.62
CA PHE A 254 -17.79 -16.22 -0.20
C PHE A 254 -17.02 -17.47 0.29
N GLU A 255 -16.71 -17.54 1.59
CA GLU A 255 -16.04 -18.71 2.21
C GLU A 255 -16.84 -20.02 2.07
N ALA A 256 -18.18 -19.95 2.06
CA ALA A 256 -19.04 -21.12 1.92
C ALA A 256 -19.11 -21.58 0.46
N TRP A 257 -19.12 -20.64 -0.49
CA TRP A 257 -18.90 -20.94 -1.89
C TRP A 257 -17.52 -21.56 -2.11
N GLU A 258 -16.45 -20.98 -1.57
CA GLU A 258 -15.08 -21.50 -1.68
C GLU A 258 -14.99 -22.95 -1.20
N ALA A 259 -15.50 -23.23 0.01
CA ALA A 259 -15.46 -24.56 0.63
C ALA A 259 -16.21 -25.64 -0.18
N LEU A 260 -17.15 -25.24 -1.04
CA LEU A 260 -17.87 -26.14 -1.94
C LEU A 260 -17.20 -26.26 -3.31
N HIS A 261 -16.63 -25.16 -3.83
CA HIS A 261 -16.24 -25.08 -5.24
C HIS A 261 -14.73 -25.21 -5.51
N LEU A 262 -13.85 -24.87 -4.57
CA LEU A 262 -12.41 -24.98 -4.73
C LEU A 262 -11.92 -26.39 -4.38
N VAL A 263 -11.70 -27.22 -5.40
CA VAL A 263 -11.14 -28.57 -5.25
C VAL A 263 -9.62 -28.51 -5.44
N GLN A 264 -8.86 -29.19 -4.59
CA GLN A 264 -7.40 -29.33 -4.74
C GLN A 264 -7.08 -30.54 -5.63
N ASP A 265 -6.15 -30.38 -6.57
CA ASP A 265 -5.66 -31.50 -7.38
C ASP A 265 -4.48 -32.22 -6.71
N GLU A 266 -4.17 -33.44 -7.16
CA GLU A 266 -3.08 -34.26 -6.60
C GLU A 266 -1.67 -33.65 -6.84
N GLU A 267 -1.57 -32.63 -7.70
CA GLU A 267 -0.35 -31.86 -7.99
C GLU A 267 -0.28 -30.54 -7.18
N GLY A 268 -1.15 -30.35 -6.18
CA GLY A 268 -1.15 -29.23 -5.23
C GLY A 268 -1.78 -27.93 -5.76
N GLY A 269 -2.39 -27.96 -6.94
CA GLY A 269 -3.15 -26.85 -7.49
C GLY A 269 -4.57 -26.74 -6.94
N SER A 270 -5.45 -26.17 -7.76
CA SER A 270 -6.90 -26.30 -7.62
C SER A 270 -7.61 -25.78 -8.85
N TYR A 271 -8.80 -26.30 -9.07
CA TYR A 271 -9.78 -25.80 -10.03
C TYR A 271 -11.07 -25.39 -9.31
N VAL A 272 -11.82 -24.49 -9.93
CA VAL A 272 -13.21 -24.23 -9.56
C VAL A 272 -14.05 -25.33 -10.19
N ARG A 273 -14.71 -26.16 -9.39
CA ARG A 273 -15.67 -27.16 -9.88
C ARG A 273 -17.00 -26.48 -10.22
N ASP A 274 -17.62 -26.91 -11.31
CA ASP A 274 -18.97 -26.47 -11.73
C ASP A 274 -19.93 -27.67 -11.92
N ASP A 275 -19.51 -28.87 -11.49
CA ASP A 275 -20.23 -30.13 -11.65
C ASP A 275 -21.25 -30.42 -10.52
N VAL A 276 -21.55 -29.47 -9.63
CA VAL A 276 -22.31 -29.69 -8.39
C VAL A 276 -23.66 -30.37 -8.64
N ILE A 277 -24.40 -29.95 -9.68
CA ILE A 277 -25.70 -30.52 -10.05
C ILE A 277 -25.54 -31.93 -10.62
N GLN A 278 -24.50 -32.16 -11.41
CA GLN A 278 -24.15 -33.44 -12.01
C GLN A 278 -23.72 -34.44 -10.93
N TYR A 279 -22.91 -34.01 -9.96
CA TYR A 279 -22.51 -34.78 -8.79
C TYR A 279 -23.74 -35.21 -7.97
N LEU A 280 -24.67 -34.29 -7.70
CA LEU A 280 -25.91 -34.59 -6.97
C LEU A 280 -26.76 -35.65 -7.70
N ARG A 281 -27.01 -35.48 -9.01
CA ARG A 281 -27.73 -36.48 -9.83
C ARG A 281 -27.11 -37.88 -9.73
N HIS A 282 -25.79 -37.98 -9.88
CA HIS A 282 -25.09 -39.27 -9.83
C HIS A 282 -25.15 -39.96 -8.45
N HIS A 283 -25.31 -39.20 -7.36
CA HIS A 283 -25.35 -39.78 -6.01
C HIS A 283 -26.77 -40.17 -5.57
N VAL A 284 -27.79 -39.41 -5.95
CA VAL A 284 -29.21 -39.78 -5.76
C VAL A 284 -29.54 -41.08 -6.52
N HIS A 285 -29.12 -41.20 -7.77
CA HIS A 285 -29.29 -42.44 -8.54
C HIS A 285 -28.53 -43.65 -7.96
N LYS A 286 -27.41 -43.43 -7.26
CA LYS A 286 -26.70 -44.51 -6.55
C LYS A 286 -27.41 -44.95 -5.27
N GLN A 287 -28.09 -44.05 -4.54
CA GLN A 287 -28.80 -44.39 -3.31
C GLN A 287 -30.10 -45.15 -3.59
N THR A 288 -30.89 -44.68 -4.56
CA THR A 288 -32.06 -45.42 -5.07
C THR A 288 -31.68 -46.81 -5.62
N SER A 289 -30.67 -46.90 -6.48
CA SER A 289 -30.19 -48.18 -7.03
C SER A 289 -29.62 -49.13 -5.97
N ALA A 290 -29.04 -48.61 -4.88
CA ALA A 290 -28.54 -49.45 -3.78
C ALA A 290 -29.67 -49.96 -2.88
N ARG A 291 -30.74 -49.17 -2.68
CA ARG A 291 -31.93 -49.61 -1.93
C ARG A 291 -32.70 -50.69 -2.67
N SER A 292 -33.02 -50.49 -3.94
CA SER A 292 -33.77 -51.48 -4.74
C SER A 292 -33.01 -52.81 -4.93
N ALA A 293 -31.67 -52.78 -4.92
CA ALA A 293 -30.84 -53.98 -4.87
C ALA A 293 -30.80 -54.68 -3.50
N SER A 294 -31.42 -54.10 -2.46
CA SER A 294 -31.44 -54.64 -1.08
C SER A 294 -32.83 -55.04 -0.58
N SER A 295 -33.91 -54.54 -1.20
CA SER A 295 -35.31 -54.82 -0.84
C SER A 295 -35.95 -55.95 -1.65
N SER A 296 -35.17 -56.74 -2.40
CA SER A 296 -35.68 -57.76 -3.33
C SER A 296 -36.21 -59.04 -2.63
N SER A 297 -36.92 -58.91 -1.51
CA SER A 297 -37.38 -60.04 -0.69
C SER A 297 -38.71 -59.82 0.06
N SER A 298 -39.57 -58.91 -0.38
CA SER A 298 -41.01 -58.94 -0.04
C SER A 298 -41.84 -58.44 -1.23
N SER A 299 -43.11 -58.86 -1.32
CA SER A 299 -44.01 -58.59 -2.45
C SER A 299 -45.20 -57.72 -2.04
N SER A 300 -44.92 -56.68 -1.25
CA SER A 300 -45.90 -55.70 -0.77
C SER A 300 -45.27 -54.32 -0.49
N GLU A 301 -44.15 -54.01 -1.15
CA GLU A 301 -43.36 -52.78 -0.96
C GLU A 301 -43.43 -51.84 -2.18
N ASP A 302 -44.11 -52.23 -3.26
CA ASP A 302 -44.07 -51.50 -4.55
C ASP A 302 -44.67 -50.08 -4.45
N ASP A 303 -45.82 -49.91 -3.77
CA ASP A 303 -46.45 -48.59 -3.55
C ASP A 303 -45.60 -47.66 -2.65
N ASP A 304 -44.92 -48.21 -1.63
CA ASP A 304 -44.03 -47.44 -0.74
C ASP A 304 -42.69 -47.09 -1.43
N MET A 305 -42.23 -47.91 -2.39
CA MET A 305 -41.01 -47.65 -3.15
C MET A 305 -41.15 -46.45 -4.08
N ASP A 306 -42.28 -46.31 -4.78
CA ASP A 306 -42.54 -45.15 -5.64
C ASP A 306 -42.65 -43.85 -4.81
N LEU A 307 -43.35 -43.88 -3.66
CA LEU A 307 -43.42 -42.73 -2.75
C LEU A 307 -42.05 -42.29 -2.23
N ALA A 308 -41.19 -43.24 -1.86
CA ALA A 308 -39.82 -42.94 -1.43
C ALA A 308 -38.94 -42.40 -2.57
N ALA A 309 -39.18 -42.83 -3.81
CA ALA A 309 -38.50 -42.32 -4.99
C ALA A 309 -38.97 -40.89 -5.35
N GLU A 310 -40.27 -40.60 -5.23
CA GLU A 310 -40.80 -39.23 -5.38
C GLU A 310 -40.25 -38.29 -4.29
N GLU A 311 -40.13 -38.74 -3.03
CA GLU A 311 -39.55 -37.92 -1.96
C GLU A 311 -38.08 -37.58 -2.24
N GLU A 312 -37.25 -38.56 -2.64
CA GLU A 312 -35.84 -38.28 -2.98
C GLU A 312 -35.69 -37.43 -4.26
N ALA A 313 -36.57 -37.58 -5.25
CA ALA A 313 -36.59 -36.73 -6.44
C ALA A 313 -37.00 -35.28 -6.12
N SER A 314 -38.02 -35.09 -5.27
CA SER A 314 -38.48 -33.79 -4.78
C SER A 314 -37.38 -33.09 -3.97
N LYS A 315 -36.75 -33.82 -3.03
CA LYS A 315 -35.64 -33.35 -2.21
C LYS A 315 -34.40 -32.98 -3.05
N PHE A 316 -34.10 -33.75 -4.09
CA PHE A 316 -33.06 -33.40 -5.06
C PHE A 316 -33.38 -32.08 -5.79
N ALA A 317 -34.61 -31.92 -6.31
CA ALA A 317 -35.02 -30.69 -6.99
C ALA A 317 -34.94 -29.46 -6.07
N GLN A 318 -35.41 -29.59 -4.83
CA GLN A 318 -35.30 -28.54 -3.81
C GLN A 318 -33.84 -28.18 -3.51
N THR A 319 -32.95 -29.18 -3.40
CA THR A 319 -31.51 -28.99 -3.19
C THR A 319 -30.88 -28.17 -4.33
N VAL A 320 -31.23 -28.46 -5.58
CA VAL A 320 -30.76 -27.72 -6.76
C VAL A 320 -31.29 -26.29 -6.75
N HIS A 321 -32.60 -26.08 -6.52
CA HIS A 321 -33.18 -24.73 -6.48
C HIS A 321 -32.54 -23.84 -5.39
N SER A 322 -32.27 -24.38 -4.20
CA SER A 322 -31.56 -23.65 -3.13
C SER A 322 -30.13 -23.29 -3.53
N TYR A 323 -29.41 -24.20 -4.19
CA TYR A 323 -28.05 -23.96 -4.68
C TYR A 323 -28.00 -22.90 -5.81
N GLU A 324 -28.94 -22.93 -6.75
CA GLU A 324 -29.05 -21.94 -7.82
C GLU A 324 -29.44 -20.55 -7.28
N ALA A 325 -30.42 -20.48 -6.37
CA ALA A 325 -30.81 -19.25 -5.69
C ALA A 325 -29.64 -18.65 -4.89
N TYR A 326 -28.82 -19.49 -4.26
CA TYR A 326 -27.62 -19.08 -3.53
C TYR A 326 -26.57 -18.47 -4.46
N ARG A 327 -26.26 -19.11 -5.61
CA ARG A 327 -25.31 -18.56 -6.60
C ARG A 327 -25.79 -17.22 -7.14
N TYR A 328 -27.08 -17.10 -7.46
CA TYR A 328 -27.69 -15.85 -7.88
C TYR A 328 -27.54 -14.74 -6.81
N PHE A 329 -27.86 -15.06 -5.55
CA PHE A 329 -27.72 -14.12 -4.43
C PHE A 329 -26.27 -13.67 -4.24
N LEU A 330 -25.31 -14.59 -4.17
CA LEU A 330 -23.89 -14.29 -3.96
C LEU A 330 -23.34 -13.37 -5.06
N VAL A 331 -23.64 -13.65 -6.32
CA VAL A 331 -23.22 -12.80 -7.46
C VAL A 331 -23.86 -11.42 -7.36
N LYS A 332 -25.16 -11.32 -7.04
CA LYS A 332 -25.84 -10.02 -6.88
C LYS A 332 -25.31 -9.21 -5.70
N PHE A 333 -24.98 -9.87 -4.58
CA PHE A 333 -24.43 -9.20 -3.39
C PHE A 333 -22.99 -8.73 -3.65
N GLY A 334 -22.19 -9.52 -4.35
CA GLY A 334 -20.87 -9.09 -4.83
C GLY A 334 -20.94 -7.88 -5.76
N GLN A 335 -21.79 -7.93 -6.79
CA GLN A 335 -22.02 -6.84 -7.74
C GLN A 335 -22.51 -5.55 -7.05
N LEU A 336 -23.31 -5.65 -5.98
CA LEU A 336 -23.78 -4.48 -5.22
C LEU A 336 -22.65 -3.80 -4.43
N LEU A 337 -21.77 -4.59 -3.80
CA LEU A 337 -20.72 -4.08 -2.93
C LEU A 337 -19.51 -3.56 -3.73
N PHE A 338 -19.06 -4.33 -4.74
CA PHE A 338 -17.81 -4.12 -5.46
C PHE A 338 -17.98 -4.18 -7.01
N PRO A 339 -18.84 -3.35 -7.64
CA PRO A 339 -19.19 -3.46 -9.06
C PRO A 339 -18.02 -3.27 -10.05
N TRP A 340 -16.94 -2.59 -9.66
CA TRP A 340 -15.85 -2.17 -10.56
C TRP A 340 -14.91 -3.30 -11.00
N THR A 341 -15.05 -4.50 -10.45
CA THR A 341 -14.26 -5.69 -10.85
C THR A 341 -14.69 -6.26 -12.20
N ALA A 342 -15.95 -6.00 -12.60
CA ALA A 342 -16.51 -6.35 -13.89
C ALA A 342 -16.43 -5.18 -14.89
N PRO A 343 -16.24 -5.44 -16.20
CA PRO A 343 -16.27 -6.75 -16.85
C PRO A 343 -14.92 -7.49 -16.90
N TYR A 344 -13.82 -6.88 -16.42
CA TYR A 344 -12.46 -7.46 -16.56
C TYR A 344 -12.31 -8.83 -15.88
N PHE A 345 -12.92 -9.00 -14.71
CA PHE A 345 -13.27 -10.32 -14.17
C PHE A 345 -14.80 -10.49 -14.15
N PRO A 346 -15.34 -11.67 -14.51
CA PRO A 346 -16.79 -11.89 -14.53
C PRO A 346 -17.40 -11.91 -13.12
N ASP A 347 -16.63 -12.36 -12.13
CA ASP A 347 -16.97 -12.38 -10.71
C ASP A 347 -15.73 -12.43 -9.82
N HIS A 348 -15.94 -12.25 -8.51
CA HIS A 348 -14.88 -12.25 -7.50
C HIS A 348 -14.26 -13.62 -7.25
N MET A 349 -14.98 -14.70 -7.52
CA MET A 349 -14.49 -16.06 -7.32
C MET A 349 -13.42 -16.40 -8.37
N THR A 350 -13.66 -15.98 -9.61
CA THR A 350 -12.70 -16.04 -10.71
C THR A 350 -11.46 -15.21 -10.38
N LEU A 351 -11.63 -13.93 -10.00
CA LEU A 351 -10.55 -13.04 -9.56
C LEU A 351 -9.68 -13.66 -8.44
N HIS A 352 -10.31 -14.19 -7.40
CA HIS A 352 -9.60 -14.81 -6.27
C HIS A 352 -8.85 -16.08 -6.68
N SER A 353 -9.49 -16.94 -7.49
CA SER A 353 -8.90 -18.22 -7.94
C SER A 353 -7.56 -18.04 -8.69
N HIS A 354 -7.42 -16.94 -9.44
CA HIS A 354 -6.18 -16.59 -10.14
C HIS A 354 -5.00 -16.38 -9.17
N PHE A 355 -5.23 -15.83 -7.97
CA PHE A 355 -4.14 -15.52 -7.04
C PHE A 355 -3.44 -16.76 -6.47
N LYS A 356 -4.09 -17.93 -6.37
CA LYS A 356 -3.52 -19.07 -5.62
C LYS A 356 -2.13 -19.52 -6.12
N ARG A 357 -1.89 -19.44 -7.43
CA ARG A 357 -0.63 -19.80 -8.10
C ARG A 357 0.24 -18.58 -8.49
N GLY A 358 -0.15 -17.35 -8.10
CA GLY A 358 0.52 -16.11 -8.54
C GLY A 358 1.95 -15.88 -8.00
N GLY A 359 2.40 -16.62 -7.00
CA GLY A 359 3.76 -16.49 -6.44
C GLY A 359 4.03 -15.13 -5.77
N ARG A 360 5.30 -14.71 -5.77
CA ARG A 360 5.80 -13.48 -5.13
C ARG A 360 6.21 -12.44 -6.18
N GLY A 361 5.96 -11.17 -5.90
CA GLY A 361 6.42 -10.07 -6.74
C GLY A 361 6.28 -8.69 -6.10
N ILE A 362 6.86 -7.69 -6.75
CA ILE A 362 6.79 -6.29 -6.36
C ILE A 362 5.77 -5.56 -7.23
N VAL A 363 4.96 -4.70 -6.62
CA VAL A 363 3.98 -3.86 -7.32
C VAL A 363 4.31 -2.40 -7.09
N LEU A 364 4.38 -1.63 -8.18
CA LEU A 364 4.69 -0.20 -8.19
C LEU A 364 3.55 0.54 -8.89
N THR A 365 3.40 1.84 -8.61
CA THR A 365 2.52 2.75 -9.38
C THR A 365 3.28 3.98 -9.84
N ALA A 366 3.18 4.32 -11.12
CA ALA A 366 3.82 5.51 -11.69
C ALA A 366 3.09 6.05 -12.92
N GLY A 367 3.04 7.38 -13.02
CA GLY A 367 2.93 8.10 -14.27
C GLY A 367 4.26 8.74 -14.68
N ASP A 368 4.25 9.58 -15.72
CA ASP A 368 5.44 10.26 -16.29
C ASP A 368 6.26 11.06 -15.25
N ASP A 369 5.59 11.69 -14.27
CA ASP A 369 6.24 12.45 -13.18
C ASP A 369 6.89 11.53 -12.12
N GLN A 370 6.65 10.22 -12.16
CA GLN A 370 7.21 9.20 -11.24
C GLN A 370 8.14 8.20 -11.91
N ALA A 371 8.05 7.99 -13.22
CA ALA A 371 8.90 7.04 -13.95
C ALA A 371 10.42 7.23 -13.70
N PRO A 372 10.98 8.45 -13.63
CA PRO A 372 12.40 8.64 -13.27
C PRO A 372 12.80 8.13 -11.88
N PHE A 373 11.87 8.09 -10.92
CA PHE A 373 12.13 7.47 -9.62
C PHE A 373 12.22 5.94 -9.76
N LEU A 374 11.30 5.31 -10.50
CA LEU A 374 11.32 3.86 -10.73
C LEU A 374 12.56 3.41 -11.52
N LEU A 375 12.97 4.18 -12.54
CA LEU A 375 14.20 3.97 -13.30
C LEU A 375 15.48 4.07 -12.44
N THR A 376 15.40 4.67 -11.24
CA THR A 376 16.47 4.66 -10.23
C THR A 376 16.33 3.50 -9.24
N THR A 377 15.11 3.29 -8.74
CA THR A 377 14.79 2.39 -7.63
C THR A 377 14.83 0.92 -8.05
N ILE A 378 14.39 0.58 -9.27
CA ILE A 378 14.42 -0.81 -9.76
C ILE A 378 15.88 -1.31 -9.96
N PRO A 379 16.80 -0.57 -10.63
CA PRO A 379 18.21 -0.95 -10.68
C PRO A 379 18.87 -1.01 -9.30
N THR A 380 18.41 -0.20 -8.34
CA THR A 380 18.85 -0.27 -6.94
C THR A 380 18.44 -1.60 -6.31
N PHE A 381 17.19 -2.06 -6.47
CA PHE A 381 16.74 -3.38 -5.99
C PHE A 381 17.53 -4.54 -6.61
N ARG A 382 17.78 -4.50 -7.93
CA ARG A 382 18.57 -5.53 -8.62
C ARG A 382 20.01 -5.60 -8.09
N LYS A 383 20.65 -4.45 -7.79
CA LYS A 383 21.98 -4.40 -7.17
C LYS A 383 22.01 -4.86 -5.71
N LEU A 384 20.90 -4.76 -5.00
CA LEU A 384 20.71 -5.35 -3.66
C LEU A 384 20.37 -6.85 -3.71
N GLY A 385 20.39 -7.47 -4.90
CA GLY A 385 20.16 -8.91 -5.08
C GLY A 385 18.69 -9.34 -5.17
N CYS A 386 17.75 -8.39 -5.31
CA CYS A 386 16.33 -8.70 -5.46
C CYS A 386 16.04 -9.19 -6.88
N ASN A 387 15.62 -10.45 -7.03
CA ASN A 387 15.26 -11.05 -8.33
C ASN A 387 13.75 -11.20 -8.53
N LEU A 388 12.93 -10.58 -7.66
CA LEU A 388 11.47 -10.64 -7.77
C LEU A 388 10.98 -9.98 -9.07
N PRO A 389 9.95 -10.55 -9.74
CA PRO A 389 9.26 -9.91 -10.85
C PRO A 389 8.53 -8.65 -10.38
N ILE A 390 8.39 -7.67 -11.27
CA ILE A 390 7.84 -6.34 -10.96
C ILE A 390 6.73 -5.99 -11.94
N GLU A 391 5.58 -5.57 -11.42
CA GLU A 391 4.50 -4.96 -12.20
C GLU A 391 4.40 -3.46 -11.89
N VAL A 392 4.59 -2.62 -12.91
CA VAL A 392 4.36 -1.17 -12.83
C VAL A 392 2.94 -0.87 -13.33
N MET A 393 2.07 -0.46 -12.42
CA MET A 393 0.65 -0.29 -12.66
C MET A 393 0.32 1.20 -12.89
N TYR A 394 -0.35 1.54 -13.99
CA TYR A 394 -0.63 2.94 -14.40
C TYR A 394 -2.10 3.16 -14.82
N LEU A 395 -2.54 4.39 -15.05
CA LEU A 395 -3.92 4.76 -15.40
C LEU A 395 -4.06 5.31 -16.84
N GLY A 396 -3.85 4.43 -17.83
CA GLY A 396 -3.94 4.74 -19.26
C GLY A 396 -2.79 5.61 -19.81
N ASP A 397 -2.75 5.77 -21.14
CA ASP A 397 -1.67 6.44 -21.88
C ASP A 397 -1.44 7.92 -21.51
N SER A 398 -2.37 8.53 -20.78
CA SER A 398 -2.27 9.91 -20.27
C SER A 398 -1.63 10.05 -18.89
N ASP A 399 -1.42 8.91 -18.21
CA ASP A 399 -0.74 8.82 -16.91
C ASP A 399 0.72 8.40 -17.14
N LEU A 400 0.94 7.32 -17.88
CA LEU A 400 2.27 6.81 -18.26
C LEU A 400 2.40 6.64 -19.79
N SER A 401 3.33 7.38 -20.38
CA SER A 401 3.61 7.43 -21.82
C SER A 401 4.21 6.13 -22.39
N GLU A 402 4.17 5.97 -23.71
CA GLU A 402 4.77 4.82 -24.42
C GLU A 402 6.30 4.77 -24.26
N ASP A 403 6.98 5.92 -24.33
CA ASP A 403 8.43 6.03 -24.15
C ASP A 403 8.86 5.53 -22.74
N TYR A 404 8.24 6.04 -21.67
CA TYR A 404 8.59 5.59 -20.31
C TYR A 404 8.16 4.15 -20.02
N ARG A 405 7.12 3.62 -20.69
CA ARG A 405 6.80 2.19 -20.61
C ARG A 405 7.94 1.36 -21.20
N ALA A 406 8.42 1.71 -22.39
CA ALA A 406 9.55 1.04 -23.02
C ALA A 406 10.85 1.12 -22.18
N ASP A 407 11.15 2.28 -21.60
CA ASP A 407 12.31 2.45 -20.70
C ASP A 407 12.21 1.59 -19.43
N LEU A 408 11.00 1.42 -18.87
CA LEU A 408 10.76 0.59 -17.69
C LEU A 408 10.78 -0.91 -18.02
N GLU A 409 10.20 -1.32 -19.14
CA GLU A 409 10.18 -2.73 -19.61
C GLU A 409 11.53 -3.20 -20.16
N ALA A 410 12.45 -2.28 -20.46
CA ALA A 410 13.85 -2.59 -20.72
C ALA A 410 14.64 -3.01 -19.45
N LEU A 411 14.06 -2.87 -18.26
CA LEU A 411 14.66 -3.33 -17.01
C LEU A 411 14.30 -4.80 -16.73
N ASP A 412 15.29 -5.55 -16.25
CA ASP A 412 15.15 -6.99 -16.00
C ASP A 412 13.96 -7.32 -15.07
N GLY A 413 13.10 -8.23 -15.51
CA GLY A 413 11.93 -8.71 -14.76
C GLY A 413 10.80 -7.70 -14.54
N VAL A 414 10.70 -6.63 -15.36
CA VAL A 414 9.64 -5.60 -15.26
C VAL A 414 8.63 -5.72 -16.40
N ILE A 415 7.35 -5.55 -16.09
CA ILE A 415 6.28 -5.29 -17.08
C ILE A 415 5.39 -4.12 -16.62
N THR A 416 4.78 -3.39 -17.57
CA THR A 416 3.80 -2.33 -17.28
C THR A 416 2.38 -2.82 -17.55
N ARG A 417 1.40 -2.38 -16.74
CA ARG A 417 0.00 -2.83 -16.84
C ARG A 417 -0.99 -1.69 -16.56
N ASP A 418 -1.96 -1.53 -17.46
CA ASP A 418 -2.96 -0.46 -17.40
C ASP A 418 -4.16 -0.82 -16.50
N ILE A 419 -4.25 -0.20 -15.33
CA ILE A 419 -5.36 -0.35 -14.38
C ILE A 419 -6.68 0.16 -14.98
N ALA A 420 -6.65 1.16 -15.88
CA ALA A 420 -7.86 1.75 -16.45
C ALA A 420 -8.66 0.78 -17.34
N GLN A 421 -8.03 -0.30 -17.81
CA GLN A 421 -8.69 -1.40 -18.52
C GLN A 421 -9.26 -2.48 -17.57
N MET A 422 -8.88 -2.45 -16.29
CA MET A 422 -9.21 -3.47 -15.30
C MET A 422 -10.28 -3.04 -14.29
N VAL A 423 -10.54 -1.73 -14.19
CA VAL A 423 -11.43 -1.12 -13.20
C VAL A 423 -12.51 -0.30 -13.91
N ASN A 424 -13.77 -0.66 -13.72
CA ASN A 424 -14.88 0.21 -14.12
C ASN A 424 -15.10 1.31 -13.05
N ASP A 425 -14.61 2.53 -13.31
CA ASP A 425 -14.77 3.68 -12.41
C ASP A 425 -15.98 4.59 -12.73
N GLU A 426 -16.95 4.09 -13.50
CA GLU A 426 -18.17 4.84 -13.85
C GLU A 426 -18.90 5.39 -12.61
N GLY A 427 -19.20 6.69 -12.64
CA GLY A 427 -19.83 7.43 -11.54
C GLY A 427 -18.87 7.96 -10.47
N TRP A 428 -17.57 7.64 -10.57
CA TRP A 428 -16.49 8.20 -9.74
C TRP A 428 -15.26 8.48 -10.63
N LYS A 429 -14.04 8.44 -10.05
CA LYS A 429 -12.79 8.39 -10.83
C LYS A 429 -11.67 7.74 -10.02
N LEU A 430 -10.90 6.83 -10.63
CA LEU A 430 -9.63 6.34 -10.07
C LEU A 430 -8.49 7.31 -10.41
N ALA A 431 -7.77 7.82 -9.40
CA ALA A 431 -6.69 8.78 -9.56
C ALA A 431 -5.80 8.91 -8.31
N GLY A 432 -4.51 9.25 -8.49
CA GLY A 432 -3.59 9.54 -7.40
C GLY A 432 -3.36 8.36 -6.44
N TRP A 433 -3.22 8.63 -5.14
CA TRP A 433 -3.00 7.61 -4.10
C TRP A 433 -4.07 6.51 -4.06
N ALA A 434 -5.26 6.78 -4.60
CA ALA A 434 -6.32 5.80 -4.70
C ALA A 434 -5.98 4.61 -5.61
N ALA A 435 -4.95 4.73 -6.47
CA ALA A 435 -4.51 3.65 -7.35
C ALA A 435 -3.89 2.46 -6.60
N LYS A 436 -3.19 2.68 -5.47
CA LYS A 436 -2.36 1.64 -4.81
C LYS A 436 -3.15 0.36 -4.45
N PRO A 437 -4.34 0.42 -3.81
CA PRO A 437 -5.10 -0.79 -3.49
C PRO A 437 -5.57 -1.56 -4.73
N PHE A 438 -5.82 -0.86 -5.85
CA PHE A 438 -6.22 -1.48 -7.11
C PHE A 438 -5.02 -2.09 -7.83
N ALA A 439 -3.87 -1.40 -7.85
CA ALA A 439 -2.60 -1.96 -8.30
C ALA A 439 -2.25 -3.26 -7.54
N ILE A 440 -2.38 -3.25 -6.21
CA ILE A 440 -2.24 -4.46 -5.38
C ILE A 440 -3.28 -5.51 -5.82
N LEU A 441 -4.58 -5.20 -5.85
CA LEU A 441 -5.62 -6.18 -6.18
C LEU A 441 -5.41 -6.84 -7.56
N PHE A 442 -5.23 -6.05 -8.62
CA PHE A 442 -5.21 -6.51 -10.02
C PHE A 442 -3.84 -7.00 -10.52
N SER A 443 -2.78 -6.89 -9.70
CA SER A 443 -1.48 -7.52 -9.98
C SER A 443 -1.58 -9.05 -10.12
N SER A 444 -0.68 -9.66 -10.87
CA SER A 444 -0.69 -11.12 -11.12
C SER A 444 -0.23 -11.95 -9.93
N PHE A 445 0.52 -11.35 -9.00
CA PHE A 445 1.12 -12.04 -7.86
C PHE A 445 0.11 -12.48 -6.81
N ARG A 446 0.52 -13.42 -5.95
CA ARG A 446 -0.21 -13.80 -4.74
C ARG A 446 0.25 -12.97 -3.54
N GLU A 447 1.54 -13.06 -3.25
CA GLU A 447 2.25 -12.38 -2.19
C GLU A 447 2.89 -11.12 -2.80
N VAL A 448 2.35 -9.96 -2.47
CA VAL A 448 2.75 -8.66 -3.02
C VAL A 448 3.56 -7.88 -2.00
N ILE A 449 4.72 -7.35 -2.40
CA ILE A 449 5.31 -6.15 -1.77
C ILE A 449 4.94 -4.96 -2.66
N PHE A 450 4.06 -4.09 -2.18
CA PHE A 450 3.82 -2.79 -2.81
C PHE A 450 4.84 -1.77 -2.30
N ILE A 451 5.34 -0.91 -3.19
CA ILE A 451 6.30 0.15 -2.85
C ILE A 451 5.90 1.44 -3.60
N ASP A 452 5.76 2.55 -2.87
CA ASP A 452 5.56 3.87 -3.49
C ASP A 452 6.80 4.31 -4.28
N ALA A 453 6.60 5.04 -5.38
CA ALA A 453 7.68 5.37 -6.31
C ALA A 453 8.85 6.15 -5.69
N ASP A 454 8.63 6.90 -4.60
CA ASP A 454 9.65 7.64 -3.87
C ASP A 454 10.12 7.00 -2.54
N SER A 455 9.86 5.70 -2.39
CA SER A 455 10.44 4.84 -1.34
C SER A 455 11.68 4.09 -1.85
N LEU A 456 12.76 4.04 -1.06
CA LEU A 456 14.01 3.33 -1.38
C LEU A 456 14.43 2.39 -0.24
N PHE A 457 15.23 1.38 -0.55
CA PHE A 457 15.60 0.28 0.38
C PHE A 457 17.11 0.16 0.58
N PHE A 458 17.53 -0.12 1.81
CA PHE A 458 18.91 -0.44 2.18
C PHE A 458 19.24 -1.94 2.10
N ARG A 459 18.22 -2.81 2.09
CA ARG A 459 18.36 -4.29 2.01
C ARG A 459 17.46 -4.82 0.88
N ASN A 460 17.66 -6.05 0.39
CA ASN A 460 16.74 -6.67 -0.59
C ASN A 460 15.28 -6.57 -0.05
N PRO A 461 14.32 -5.95 -0.76
CA PRO A 461 12.92 -5.86 -0.30
C PRO A 461 12.27 -7.21 0.03
N GLU A 462 12.73 -8.30 -0.60
CA GLU A 462 12.23 -9.66 -0.42
C GLU A 462 12.27 -10.16 1.04
N VAL A 463 13.19 -9.63 1.87
CA VAL A 463 13.28 -9.98 3.31
C VAL A 463 11.99 -9.67 4.07
N LEU A 464 11.14 -8.79 3.55
CA LEU A 464 9.84 -8.49 4.13
C LEU A 464 8.87 -9.68 4.10
N PHE A 465 9.06 -10.65 3.20
CA PHE A 465 8.31 -11.91 3.21
C PHE A 465 8.80 -12.91 4.28
N ASP A 466 9.98 -12.68 4.85
CA ASP A 466 10.54 -13.48 5.94
C ASP A 466 10.16 -12.96 7.34
N ASP A 467 9.64 -11.73 7.43
CA ASP A 467 9.24 -11.06 8.68
C ASP A 467 8.30 -11.94 9.54
N PRO A 468 8.55 -12.08 10.86
CA PRO A 468 7.72 -12.91 11.74
C PRO A 468 6.26 -12.45 11.87
N GLY A 469 5.98 -11.16 11.66
CA GLY A 469 4.65 -10.62 11.52
C GLY A 469 4.01 -11.13 10.22
N TYR A 470 4.59 -10.82 9.07
CA TYR A 470 4.09 -11.24 7.76
C TYR A 470 3.86 -12.76 7.66
N ARG A 471 4.85 -13.58 8.05
CA ARG A 471 4.72 -15.05 8.02
C ARG A 471 3.52 -15.56 8.79
N LYS A 472 3.20 -14.93 9.91
CA LYS A 472 2.06 -15.29 10.75
C LYS A 472 0.75 -14.81 10.14
N THR A 473 0.67 -13.54 9.76
CA THR A 473 -0.59 -12.86 9.42
C THR A 473 -0.94 -12.92 7.94
N GLY A 474 0.04 -12.88 7.05
CA GLY A 474 -0.17 -12.63 5.62
C GLY A 474 -0.33 -11.15 5.27
N ALA A 475 -0.29 -10.24 6.24
CA ALA A 475 -0.35 -8.80 6.02
C ALA A 475 0.59 -8.04 6.98
N LEU A 476 1.48 -7.22 6.43
CA LEU A 476 2.45 -6.39 7.16
C LEU A 476 2.34 -4.93 6.70
N PHE A 477 2.18 -4.03 7.66
CA PHE A 477 2.07 -2.59 7.48
C PHE A 477 3.15 -1.84 8.28
N PHE A 478 3.50 -0.62 7.88
CA PHE A 478 4.46 0.23 8.61
C PHE A 478 3.74 1.35 9.36
N LYS A 479 4.36 1.89 10.41
CA LYS A 479 3.80 2.98 11.21
C LYS A 479 4.22 4.33 10.61
N ASP A 480 3.38 5.36 10.66
CA ASP A 480 3.81 6.72 10.31
C ASP A 480 4.67 7.35 11.45
N ARG A 481 4.90 8.66 11.43
CA ARG A 481 5.51 9.44 12.52
C ARG A 481 4.55 9.63 13.70
N LEU A 482 5.06 9.70 14.93
CA LEU A 482 4.32 10.23 16.10
C LEU A 482 4.13 11.75 16.01
N ILE A 483 3.21 12.19 15.15
CA ILE A 483 2.92 13.60 14.88
C ILE A 483 1.41 13.91 14.97
N MET A 484 1.06 15.16 15.26
CA MET A 484 -0.33 15.64 15.39
C MET A 484 -1.21 14.76 16.29
N PRO A 485 -1.02 14.76 17.63
CA PRO A 485 -1.82 13.96 18.56
C PRO A 485 -3.34 14.19 18.41
N GLU A 486 -4.09 13.14 18.04
CA GLU A 486 -5.53 13.20 17.82
C GLU A 486 -6.23 11.92 18.34
N ASN A 487 -7.16 12.04 19.28
CA ASN A 487 -7.88 10.89 19.82
C ASN A 487 -9.13 10.54 18.98
N LYS A 488 -8.97 9.62 18.02
CA LYS A 488 -10.06 9.06 17.19
C LYS A 488 -10.79 7.86 17.83
N LYS A 489 -10.55 7.52 19.10
CA LYS A 489 -11.22 6.42 19.84
C LYS A 489 -12.74 6.41 19.67
N ARG A 490 -13.40 7.56 19.80
CA ARG A 490 -14.87 7.67 19.65
C ARG A 490 -15.33 7.46 18.21
N TRP A 491 -14.51 7.82 17.23
CA TRP A 491 -14.78 7.57 15.80
C TRP A 491 -14.62 6.08 15.47
N LEU A 492 -13.54 5.44 15.94
CA LEU A 492 -13.35 3.99 15.82
C LEU A 492 -14.51 3.20 16.47
N GLN A 493 -15.00 3.65 17.63
CA GLN A 493 -16.20 3.08 18.28
C GLN A 493 -17.52 3.30 17.52
N GLN A 494 -17.56 4.23 16.56
CA GLN A 494 -18.72 4.45 15.69
C GLN A 494 -18.63 3.59 14.43
N ILE A 495 -17.45 3.47 13.79
CA ILE A 495 -17.32 2.75 12.52
C ILE A 495 -17.09 1.24 12.67
N LEU A 496 -16.38 0.78 13.71
CA LEU A 496 -16.02 -0.64 13.83
C LEU A 496 -17.12 -1.48 14.48
N PRO A 497 -17.45 -2.66 13.91
CA PRO A 497 -18.25 -3.67 14.59
C PRO A 497 -17.64 -4.12 15.94
N LYS A 498 -18.49 -4.57 16.86
CA LYS A 498 -18.06 -5.11 18.16
C LYS A 498 -17.93 -6.64 18.07
N PRO A 499 -16.99 -7.28 18.81
CA PRO A 499 -16.02 -6.66 19.72
C PRO A 499 -14.84 -6.01 18.97
N ILE A 500 -14.44 -4.82 19.42
CA ILE A 500 -13.26 -4.12 18.88
C ILE A 500 -11.99 -4.88 19.30
N SER A 501 -11.05 -5.09 18.38
CA SER A 501 -9.85 -5.91 18.57
C SER A 501 -8.92 -5.38 19.67
N ARG A 502 -7.90 -6.17 20.03
CA ARG A 502 -6.80 -5.69 20.88
C ARG A 502 -5.91 -4.69 20.12
N GLN A 503 -5.69 -4.92 18.82
CA GLN A 503 -4.82 -4.13 17.98
C GLN A 503 -5.34 -2.69 17.84
N VAL A 504 -6.63 -2.51 17.54
CA VAL A 504 -7.30 -1.20 17.52
C VAL A 504 -7.16 -0.48 18.86
N LYS A 505 -7.30 -1.18 19.98
CA LYS A 505 -7.17 -0.59 21.33
C LYS A 505 -5.74 -0.16 21.68
N GLN A 506 -4.76 -0.62 20.90
CA GLN A 506 -3.33 -0.33 21.02
C GLN A 506 -2.84 0.59 19.87
N SER A 507 -3.72 1.03 18.95
CA SER A 507 -3.34 1.93 17.86
C SER A 507 -3.28 3.39 18.33
N ARG A 508 -2.43 4.19 17.67
CA ARG A 508 -2.22 5.62 17.96
C ARG A 508 -3.51 6.44 17.89
N PHE A 509 -4.46 6.04 17.02
CA PHE A 509 -5.80 6.62 16.92
C PHE A 509 -6.65 6.42 18.19
N TRP A 510 -6.44 5.35 18.94
CA TRP A 510 -7.25 5.01 20.12
C TRP A 510 -6.68 5.58 21.42
N THR A 511 -5.36 5.55 21.56
CA THR A 511 -4.62 6.21 22.64
C THR A 511 -4.69 7.74 22.48
N GLY A 512 -4.51 8.23 21.26
CA GLY A 512 -4.45 9.65 20.90
C GLY A 512 -3.05 10.16 20.60
N ASP A 513 -2.04 9.29 20.59
CA ASP A 513 -0.62 9.66 20.44
C ASP A 513 -0.32 10.30 19.07
N SER A 514 -1.11 9.98 18.04
CA SER A 514 -1.03 10.58 16.71
C SER A 514 -2.32 10.37 15.91
N GLY A 515 -2.68 11.39 15.12
CA GLY A 515 -3.71 11.32 14.07
C GLY A 515 -3.31 10.50 12.83
N HIS A 516 -2.11 9.90 12.83
CA HIS A 516 -1.61 8.96 11.82
C HIS A 516 -1.16 7.65 12.49
N MET A 517 -1.63 6.52 11.98
CA MET A 517 -1.22 5.18 12.42
C MET A 517 -0.31 4.53 11.39
N GLN A 518 -0.69 4.53 10.10
CA GLN A 518 -0.03 3.73 9.06
C GLN A 518 0.74 4.60 8.05
N GLU A 519 1.94 4.16 7.68
CA GLU A 519 2.59 4.54 6.43
C GLU A 519 2.25 3.50 5.35
N SER A 520 1.81 3.96 4.17
CA SER A 520 1.47 3.13 3.01
C SER A 520 2.58 3.06 1.95
N GLY A 521 3.68 3.79 2.16
CA GLY A 521 4.84 3.80 1.26
C GLY A 521 5.51 2.44 1.02
N VAL A 522 5.26 1.45 1.90
CA VAL A 522 5.48 0.01 1.68
C VAL A 522 4.34 -0.78 2.33
N ILE A 523 3.80 -1.78 1.64
CA ILE A 523 2.73 -2.67 2.13
C ILE A 523 3.02 -4.11 1.67
N VAL A 524 2.88 -5.11 2.55
CA VAL A 524 3.08 -6.52 2.17
C VAL A 524 1.80 -7.32 2.43
N VAL A 525 1.26 -8.01 1.41
CA VAL A 525 -0.03 -8.72 1.51
C VAL A 525 -0.03 -10.03 0.71
N ASP A 526 -0.42 -11.14 1.34
CA ASP A 526 -0.93 -12.36 0.69
C ASP A 526 -2.40 -12.13 0.29
N LYS A 527 -2.63 -11.83 -0.98
CA LYS A 527 -3.97 -11.53 -1.51
C LYS A 527 -4.91 -12.73 -1.47
N TRP A 528 -4.39 -13.96 -1.38
CA TRP A 528 -5.21 -15.15 -1.21
C TRP A 528 -5.89 -15.16 0.16
N ARG A 529 -5.14 -14.83 1.23
CA ARG A 529 -5.66 -14.76 2.61
C ARG A 529 -6.63 -13.59 2.83
N HIS A 530 -6.29 -12.41 2.30
CA HIS A 530 -6.95 -11.16 2.67
C HIS A 530 -7.86 -10.56 1.58
N PHE A 531 -8.28 -11.36 0.61
CA PHE A 531 -9.04 -10.93 -0.56
C PHE A 531 -10.23 -10.01 -0.23
N ILE A 532 -11.09 -10.43 0.71
CA ILE A 532 -12.29 -9.68 1.10
C ILE A 532 -11.94 -8.36 1.81
N ALA A 533 -10.83 -8.33 2.56
CA ALA A 533 -10.35 -7.10 3.18
C ALA A 533 -9.86 -6.11 2.12
N LEU A 534 -9.06 -6.59 1.16
CA LEU A 534 -8.55 -5.81 0.04
C LEU A 534 -9.67 -5.28 -0.87
N LEU A 535 -10.75 -6.04 -1.10
CA LEU A 535 -11.96 -5.55 -1.77
C LEU A 535 -12.57 -4.34 -1.01
N LEU A 536 -12.67 -4.37 0.32
CA LEU A 536 -13.14 -3.21 1.10
C LEU A 536 -12.14 -2.03 1.04
N VAL A 537 -10.83 -2.27 1.00
CA VAL A 537 -9.86 -1.19 0.78
C VAL A 537 -10.05 -0.54 -0.60
N THR A 538 -10.29 -1.33 -1.67
CA THR A 538 -10.65 -0.75 -2.99
C THR A 538 -11.97 0.00 -2.97
N ARG A 539 -12.99 -0.43 -2.22
CA ARG A 539 -14.22 0.36 -1.99
C ARG A 539 -13.92 1.73 -1.38
N MET A 540 -13.12 1.73 -0.31
CA MET A 540 -12.79 2.93 0.47
C MET A 540 -11.94 3.95 -0.30
N ASN A 541 -11.16 3.50 -1.27
CA ASN A 541 -10.34 4.36 -2.14
C ASN A 541 -10.99 4.63 -3.51
N GLY A 542 -12.02 3.88 -3.88
CA GLY A 542 -12.80 4.09 -5.09
C GLY A 542 -14.07 4.92 -4.86
N PRO A 543 -15.28 4.34 -5.06
CA PRO A 543 -16.53 5.11 -5.09
C PRO A 543 -16.95 5.73 -3.75
N ASP A 544 -16.34 5.35 -2.63
CA ASP A 544 -16.60 5.96 -1.32
C ASP A 544 -15.48 6.93 -0.86
N ARG A 545 -14.44 7.16 -1.68
CA ARG A 545 -13.28 8.00 -1.35
C ARG A 545 -13.65 9.46 -1.10
N ASP A 546 -14.23 10.09 -2.11
CA ASP A 546 -14.45 11.55 -2.16
C ASP A 546 -15.78 11.93 -1.51
N GLY A 547 -15.81 13.04 -0.79
CA GLY A 547 -17.06 13.72 -0.44
C GLY A 547 -17.59 14.62 -1.55
N ASN A 548 -18.73 15.25 -1.29
CA ASN A 548 -19.15 16.49 -1.93
C ASN A 548 -19.93 17.33 -0.92
N LYS A 549 -19.37 18.47 -0.53
CA LYS A 549 -19.91 19.35 0.52
C LYS A 549 -21.23 20.00 0.11
N ASP A 550 -21.46 20.22 -1.17
CA ASP A 550 -22.70 20.80 -1.70
C ASP A 550 -23.86 19.79 -1.70
N GLU A 551 -23.53 18.49 -1.76
CA GLU A 551 -24.48 17.36 -1.59
C GLU A 551 -24.65 16.94 -0.11
N GLY A 552 -23.86 17.51 0.81
CA GLY A 552 -23.74 17.00 2.20
C GLY A 552 -23.07 15.62 2.31
N ARG A 553 -22.41 15.16 1.25
CA ARG A 553 -21.77 13.84 1.13
C ARG A 553 -20.36 13.88 1.72
N VAL A 554 -20.04 12.92 2.59
CA VAL A 554 -18.76 12.80 3.31
C VAL A 554 -18.06 11.51 2.87
N GLY A 555 -16.91 11.64 2.23
CA GLY A 555 -16.11 10.51 1.77
C GLY A 555 -15.22 9.92 2.87
N VAL A 556 -14.51 8.83 2.55
CA VAL A 556 -13.49 8.27 3.43
C VAL A 556 -12.34 9.27 3.64
N TYR A 557 -11.92 10.00 2.59
CA TYR A 557 -10.83 10.97 2.67
C TYR A 557 -11.21 12.28 3.39
N ASP A 558 -12.49 12.48 3.74
CA ASP A 558 -12.91 13.54 4.69
C ASP A 558 -12.75 13.11 6.17
N MET A 559 -12.48 11.81 6.44
CA MET A 559 -12.39 11.24 7.80
C MET A 559 -10.96 10.76 8.17
N VAL A 560 -10.19 10.34 7.17
CA VAL A 560 -8.78 9.94 7.28
C VAL A 560 -7.94 10.58 6.19
N TYR A 561 -6.64 10.74 6.43
CA TYR A 561 -5.74 11.40 5.48
C TYR A 561 -5.28 10.40 4.40
N GLY A 562 -5.93 10.44 3.23
CA GLY A 562 -5.55 9.63 2.08
C GLY A 562 -5.78 8.13 2.24
N ASP A 563 -5.01 7.35 1.48
CA ASP A 563 -5.05 5.89 1.43
C ASP A 563 -4.48 5.23 2.70
N LYS A 564 -3.51 5.88 3.35
CA LYS A 564 -2.71 5.36 4.48
C LYS A 564 -3.49 4.52 5.48
N GLU A 565 -4.55 5.09 6.03
CA GLU A 565 -5.33 4.49 7.12
C GLU A 565 -6.35 3.46 6.62
N THR A 566 -6.61 3.40 5.31
CA THR A 566 -7.69 2.57 4.75
C THR A 566 -7.39 1.08 4.83
N PHE A 567 -6.12 0.67 4.85
CA PHE A 567 -5.70 -0.73 4.87
C PHE A 567 -6.05 -1.43 6.19
N TRP A 568 -5.43 -1.03 7.31
CA TRP A 568 -5.72 -1.64 8.62
C TRP A 568 -7.18 -1.46 9.07
N ILE A 569 -7.82 -0.34 8.69
CA ILE A 569 -9.25 -0.10 8.96
C ILE A 569 -10.13 -1.03 8.10
N GLY A 570 -9.78 -1.28 6.84
CA GLY A 570 -10.49 -2.23 5.98
C GLY A 570 -10.47 -3.65 6.55
N TRP A 571 -9.30 -4.11 7.02
CA TRP A 571 -9.14 -5.38 7.74
C TRP A 571 -10.07 -5.47 8.96
N GLU A 572 -10.01 -4.49 9.88
CA GLU A 572 -10.87 -4.48 11.08
C GLU A 572 -12.36 -4.32 10.75
N LEU A 573 -12.73 -3.60 9.68
CA LEU A 573 -14.11 -3.49 9.22
C LEU A 573 -14.65 -4.83 8.72
N VAL A 574 -13.89 -5.61 7.93
CA VAL A 574 -14.31 -6.97 7.51
C VAL A 574 -14.11 -8.04 8.60
N GLY A 575 -13.46 -7.69 9.72
CA GLY A 575 -13.17 -8.63 10.80
C GLY A 575 -12.00 -9.56 10.50
N ASP A 576 -11.14 -9.18 9.57
CA ASP A 576 -9.84 -9.80 9.37
C ASP A 576 -8.85 -9.15 10.34
N GLN A 577 -8.42 -9.91 11.35
CA GLN A 577 -7.46 -9.45 12.37
C GLN A 577 -6.08 -10.07 12.17
N ASP A 578 -5.88 -10.81 11.08
CA ASP A 578 -4.58 -11.30 10.65
C ASP A 578 -3.86 -10.19 9.86
N TYR A 579 -3.43 -9.16 10.58
CA TYR A 579 -2.44 -8.19 10.11
C TYR A 579 -1.44 -7.88 11.23
N SER A 580 -0.28 -7.36 10.85
CA SER A 580 0.77 -6.95 11.76
C SER A 580 1.29 -5.57 11.37
N PHE A 581 1.63 -4.73 12.36
CA PHE A 581 2.51 -3.59 12.13
C PHE A 581 3.96 -4.03 12.37
N HIS A 582 4.89 -3.59 11.52
CA HIS A 582 6.32 -3.86 11.70
C HIS A 582 6.81 -3.34 13.07
N GLN A 583 7.73 -4.09 13.68
CA GLN A 583 8.17 -3.84 15.07
C GLN A 583 9.47 -3.05 15.18
N GLY A 584 10.27 -2.96 14.11
CA GLY A 584 11.39 -2.03 14.03
C GLY A 584 10.93 -0.57 14.12
N ASP A 585 11.77 0.29 14.69
CA ASP A 585 11.45 1.69 14.96
C ASP A 585 11.44 2.56 13.67
N ALA A 586 10.85 3.75 13.78
CA ALA A 586 10.86 4.79 12.75
C ALA A 586 11.88 5.88 13.10
N GLY A 587 12.20 6.77 12.15
CA GLY A 587 13.16 7.84 12.37
C GLY A 587 13.28 8.81 11.18
N THR A 588 14.32 9.64 11.24
CA THR A 588 14.72 10.55 10.14
C THR A 588 16.21 10.42 9.84
N MET A 589 16.64 10.88 8.67
CA MET A 589 18.01 10.72 8.17
C MET A 589 18.49 11.97 7.44
N GLY A 590 19.77 12.33 7.61
CA GLY A 590 20.28 13.60 7.11
C GLY A 590 21.55 14.07 7.82
N VAL A 591 21.59 15.38 8.10
CA VAL A 591 22.62 16.07 8.90
C VAL A 591 21.98 16.65 10.16
N ILE A 592 22.70 16.58 11.27
CA ILE A 592 22.27 17.15 12.55
C ILE A 592 22.27 18.69 12.47
N GLN A 593 21.25 19.33 13.02
CA GLN A 593 21.24 20.80 13.15
C GLN A 593 22.22 21.25 14.23
N GLU A 594 23.05 22.23 13.91
CA GLU A 594 23.82 22.99 14.90
C GLU A 594 22.89 23.60 15.96
N PRO A 595 23.28 23.65 17.25
CA PRO A 595 22.49 24.30 18.28
C PRO A 595 22.25 25.77 17.92
N LYS A 596 20.97 26.14 17.74
CA LYS A 596 20.59 27.54 17.56
C LYS A 596 20.93 28.31 18.85
N GLU A 597 21.90 29.23 18.80
CA GLU A 597 22.20 30.15 19.91
C GLU A 597 20.92 30.91 20.31
N ASP A 598 20.32 30.50 21.42
CA ASP A 598 19.09 31.05 21.96
C ASP A 598 19.30 32.56 22.21
N ASP A 599 18.45 33.44 21.64
CA ASP A 599 18.66 34.91 21.73
C ASP A 599 18.65 35.43 23.18
N LYS A 600 18.15 34.61 24.12
CA LYS A 600 18.26 34.81 25.58
C LYS A 600 19.71 34.94 26.04
N ASP A 601 20.64 34.19 25.45
CA ASP A 601 22.06 34.26 25.81
C ASP A 601 22.77 35.43 25.12
N LYS A 602 22.25 35.94 24.00
CA LYS A 602 22.69 37.25 23.48
C LYS A 602 22.29 38.39 24.43
N ASP A 603 21.18 38.27 25.16
CA ASP A 603 20.79 39.25 26.18
C ASP A 603 21.52 39.04 27.53
N LYS A 604 21.76 37.79 27.99
CA LYS A 604 22.68 37.56 29.13
C LYS A 604 24.08 38.12 28.85
N LYS A 605 24.66 37.79 27.70
CA LYS A 605 26.02 38.22 27.31
C LYS A 605 26.12 39.75 27.21
N LYS A 606 25.05 40.45 26.82
CA LYS A 606 24.95 41.94 26.90
C LYS A 606 24.80 42.46 28.34
N ASP A 607 24.02 41.80 29.19
CA ASP A 607 23.78 42.27 30.56
C ASP A 607 24.96 41.97 31.50
N ASP A 608 25.75 40.94 31.26
CA ASP A 608 27.00 40.69 31.98
C ASP A 608 28.12 41.63 31.50
N ASP A 609 28.22 41.87 30.19
CA ASP A 609 29.10 42.89 29.59
C ASP A 609 28.76 44.32 30.11
N LYS A 610 27.48 44.59 30.42
CA LYS A 610 27.04 45.78 31.18
C LYS A 610 27.51 45.78 32.63
N LYS A 611 27.34 44.67 33.37
CA LYS A 611 27.69 44.59 34.81
C LYS A 611 29.17 44.83 35.04
N GLU A 612 30.05 44.37 34.15
CA GLU A 612 31.48 44.72 34.21
C GLU A 612 31.70 46.21 33.94
N LYS A 613 31.08 46.74 32.88
CA LYS A 613 31.12 48.18 32.51
C LYS A 613 30.38 49.11 33.48
N GLU A 614 29.69 48.58 34.49
CA GLU A 614 29.15 49.35 35.63
C GLU A 614 30.03 49.21 36.88
N LYS A 615 30.59 48.02 37.16
CA LYS A 615 31.56 47.81 38.26
C LYS A 615 32.83 48.67 38.14
N GLU A 616 33.32 48.93 36.93
CA GLU A 616 34.45 49.86 36.73
C GLU A 616 34.13 51.33 37.03
N LYS A 617 32.85 51.74 37.00
CA LYS A 617 32.48 53.17 37.08
C LYS A 617 32.44 53.74 38.50
N GLU A 618 32.49 52.90 39.53
CA GLU A 618 32.31 53.32 40.93
C GLU A 618 33.60 53.78 41.66
N LYS A 619 34.75 53.83 40.98
CA LYS A 619 36.01 54.34 41.57
C LYS A 619 36.53 55.60 40.90
N LYS A 620 36.31 56.75 41.55
CA LYS A 620 36.98 58.04 41.28
C LYS A 620 37.33 58.78 42.58
N PRO A 621 38.57 59.27 42.68
CA PRO A 621 38.91 60.51 43.38
C PRO A 621 39.03 61.69 42.39
N GLU A 622 39.49 62.84 42.88
CA GLU A 622 39.22 64.15 42.27
C GLU A 622 40.26 64.71 41.29
N LYS A 623 39.92 65.86 40.69
CA LYS A 623 40.76 66.65 39.75
C LYS A 623 41.77 67.53 40.49
N PRO A 624 42.79 68.06 39.78
CA PRO A 624 42.68 69.50 39.51
C PRO A 624 43.06 69.97 38.08
N LYS A 625 42.29 70.98 37.63
CA LYS A 625 42.58 72.12 36.72
C LYS A 625 43.51 71.97 35.48
N LYS A 626 42.88 72.31 34.33
CA LYS A 626 43.41 72.80 33.03
C LYS A 626 44.83 73.41 33.00
N GLU A 627 45.52 73.19 31.88
CA GLU A 627 45.87 74.31 30.95
C GLU A 627 45.95 73.84 29.47
N GLN A 628 46.29 74.72 28.52
CA GLN A 628 46.17 74.49 27.07
C GLN A 628 47.52 74.50 26.33
N LYS A 629 47.65 73.73 25.23
CA LYS A 629 48.19 74.21 23.93
C LYS A 629 48.01 73.24 22.76
N LEU A 630 48.32 73.74 21.56
CA LEU A 630 48.16 73.15 20.22
C LEU A 630 49.47 72.43 19.75
N PRO A 631 49.45 71.64 18.66
CA PRO A 631 50.49 70.63 18.40
C PRO A 631 51.78 71.19 17.80
N VAL A 632 52.83 70.36 17.85
CA VAL A 632 54.12 70.57 17.17
C VAL A 632 54.46 69.33 16.34
N VAL A 633 54.90 69.55 15.10
CA VAL A 633 55.40 68.50 14.19
C VAL A 633 56.87 68.24 14.51
N VAL A 634 57.27 66.97 14.56
CA VAL A 634 58.68 66.59 14.65
C VAL A 634 59.25 66.44 13.24
N LEU A 635 60.34 67.16 12.97
CA LEU A 635 61.23 67.00 11.83
C LEU A 635 62.53 66.35 12.32
N ASP A 636 63.26 65.68 11.44
CA ASP A 636 64.62 65.24 11.75
C ASP A 636 65.64 66.40 11.71
N GLU A 637 66.88 66.14 12.11
CA GLU A 637 67.92 67.16 12.25
C GLU A 637 68.45 67.74 10.91
N ASN A 638 67.90 67.32 9.76
CA ASN A 638 68.11 67.96 8.46
C ASN A 638 66.81 68.41 7.77
N GLY A 639 65.66 68.32 8.45
CA GLY A 639 64.41 68.97 8.05
C GLY A 639 63.60 68.24 6.98
N GLN A 640 63.66 66.91 6.90
CA GLN A 640 62.80 66.12 6.00
C GLN A 640 61.83 65.19 6.75
N VAL A 641 60.84 64.70 6.00
CA VAL A 641 59.83 63.71 6.42
C VAL A 641 59.87 62.61 5.38
N VAL A 642 60.25 61.40 5.77
CA VAL A 642 60.52 60.28 4.85
C VAL A 642 59.86 58.99 5.35
N GLU A 643 59.48 58.12 4.42
CA GLU A 643 58.62 56.97 4.62
C GLU A 643 59.28 55.68 4.07
N GLN A 644 58.89 54.51 4.62
CA GLN A 644 58.97 53.15 4.04
C GLN A 644 60.32 52.38 3.93
N LYS A 645 60.22 51.10 4.36
CA LYS A 645 60.63 49.84 3.68
C LYS A 645 62.05 49.22 3.78
N ALA A 646 62.03 47.98 4.31
CA ALA A 646 62.38 46.71 3.64
C ALA A 646 63.77 46.01 3.84
N GLU A 647 63.63 44.70 4.12
CA GLU A 647 64.40 43.53 3.64
C GLU A 647 65.78 43.10 4.22
N GLU A 648 65.80 41.80 4.58
CA GLU A 648 66.84 40.74 4.54
C GLU A 648 68.26 40.89 5.13
N GLY A 649 68.75 39.79 5.74
CA GLY A 649 70.15 39.61 6.17
C GLY A 649 70.36 38.34 7.03
N GLN A 650 71.06 37.33 6.50
CA GLN A 650 71.28 36.01 7.13
C GLN A 650 72.48 35.97 8.11
N GLY A 651 72.55 34.93 8.95
CA GLY A 651 73.75 34.54 9.72
C GLY A 651 73.64 33.14 10.36
N GLN A 652 74.65 32.29 10.20
CA GLN A 652 74.71 30.89 10.68
C GLN A 652 75.75 30.70 11.81
N GLY A 653 75.70 29.54 12.49
CA GLY A 653 76.79 29.04 13.35
C GLY A 653 76.50 27.66 13.93
N ASP A 654 77.26 26.64 13.50
CA ASP A 654 77.14 25.23 13.92
C ASP A 654 78.15 24.85 15.04
N GLY A 655 77.96 23.69 15.70
CA GLY A 655 78.94 23.10 16.64
C GLY A 655 78.46 21.79 17.32
N GLN A 656 79.34 20.78 17.39
CA GLN A 656 79.05 19.36 17.71
C GLN A 656 80.17 18.74 18.59
N GLU A 657 80.04 17.56 19.23
CA GLU A 657 78.90 16.61 19.28
C GLU A 657 78.32 16.45 20.72
N GLU A 658 78.43 15.40 21.56
CA GLU A 658 79.08 14.07 21.55
C GLU A 658 78.41 13.16 22.64
N GLU A 659 78.74 11.86 22.74
CA GLU A 659 78.10 10.82 23.61
C GLU A 659 78.69 10.83 25.06
N GLU A 660 78.14 10.22 26.14
CA GLU A 660 77.23 9.07 26.44
C GLU A 660 76.32 9.49 27.66
N ASP A 661 75.41 8.77 28.35
CA ASP A 661 74.98 7.35 28.50
C ASP A 661 73.53 7.27 29.12
N GLN A 662 73.10 6.07 29.57
CA GLN A 662 71.90 5.65 30.35
C GLN A 662 71.55 6.53 31.59
N GLU A 663 70.32 6.61 32.13
CA GLU A 663 69.30 5.56 32.35
C GLU A 663 67.87 6.15 32.59
N ALA A 664 66.82 5.30 32.40
CA ALA A 664 65.45 5.38 32.97
C ALA A 664 64.52 6.60 32.73
N GLY A 665 63.33 6.36 32.13
CA GLY A 665 62.14 7.20 32.29
C GLY A 665 61.36 7.53 31.01
N VAL A 666 60.41 6.66 30.59
CA VAL A 666 59.48 6.98 29.49
C VAL A 666 58.25 7.71 30.04
N GLU A 667 58.35 9.03 30.16
CA GLU A 667 57.19 9.89 30.45
C GLU A 667 56.49 10.26 29.14
N ALA A 668 55.23 9.85 28.99
CA ALA A 668 54.50 10.00 27.72
C ALA A 668 54.09 11.46 27.49
N THR A 669 54.55 12.05 26.39
CA THR A 669 54.23 13.43 26.01
C THR A 669 52.73 13.56 25.78
N GLN A 670 52.04 14.27 26.68
CA GLN A 670 50.63 14.56 26.52
C GLN A 670 50.46 15.61 25.42
N THR A 671 50.01 15.19 24.23
CA THR A 671 49.35 16.11 23.31
C THR A 671 48.12 16.67 24.01
N GLU A 672 48.10 17.97 24.25
CA GLU A 672 46.97 18.66 24.87
C GLU A 672 45.71 18.42 24.01
N LYS A 673 44.77 17.65 24.54
CA LYS A 673 43.40 17.63 24.02
C LYS A 673 42.79 19.00 24.29
N GLU A 674 42.13 19.57 23.28
CA GLU A 674 41.13 20.60 23.51
C GLU A 674 40.08 20.04 24.50
N PRO A 675 39.54 20.87 25.42
CA PRO A 675 38.57 20.39 26.41
C PRO A 675 37.31 19.90 25.70
N ASP A 676 37.01 18.60 25.83
CA ASP A 676 35.83 17.97 25.20
C ASP A 676 34.56 18.79 25.56
N GLU A 677 33.90 19.38 24.56
CA GLU A 677 32.63 20.09 24.77
C GLU A 677 31.59 19.12 25.33
N PRO A 678 30.75 19.54 26.30
CA PRO A 678 29.76 18.65 26.89
C PRO A 678 28.76 18.21 25.82
N GLU A 679 28.62 16.90 25.60
CA GLU A 679 27.70 16.37 24.58
C GLU A 679 26.30 16.98 24.71
N PRO A 680 25.68 17.42 23.59
CA PRO A 680 24.40 18.10 23.65
C PRO A 680 23.31 17.17 24.17
N THR A 681 22.45 17.69 25.05
CA THR A 681 21.42 16.91 25.76
C THR A 681 20.36 16.30 24.84
N SER A 682 20.26 16.74 23.59
CA SER A 682 19.42 16.18 22.53
C SER A 682 19.98 16.57 21.16
N TYR A 683 19.62 15.79 20.14
CA TYR A 683 19.95 16.08 18.74
C TYR A 683 18.67 16.35 17.94
N THR A 684 18.71 17.34 17.06
CA THR A 684 17.60 17.66 16.12
C THR A 684 18.06 17.47 14.68
N MET A 685 17.20 16.89 13.84
CA MET A 685 17.45 16.70 12.41
C MET A 685 16.15 16.92 11.65
N CYS A 686 16.17 17.72 10.58
CA CYS A 686 14.99 18.02 9.77
C CYS A 686 15.19 17.57 8.33
N ALA A 687 14.29 16.72 7.85
CA ALA A 687 14.37 16.11 6.53
C ALA A 687 12.96 15.67 6.06
N PRO A 688 12.68 15.58 4.76
CA PRO A 688 11.42 15.04 4.25
C PRO A 688 11.32 13.50 4.41
N GLN A 689 12.46 12.82 4.59
CA GLN A 689 12.51 11.37 4.67
C GLN A 689 11.79 10.82 5.93
N LEU A 690 11.18 9.64 5.79
CA LEU A 690 10.75 8.78 6.90
C LEU A 690 11.55 7.49 6.82
N LEU A 691 12.50 7.31 7.74
CA LEU A 691 13.32 6.11 7.82
C LEU A 691 12.59 5.03 8.63
N HIS A 692 12.62 3.79 8.14
CA HIS A 692 12.24 2.59 8.87
C HIS A 692 13.45 1.70 9.08
N LEU A 693 13.55 1.18 10.30
CA LEU A 693 14.57 0.23 10.70
C LEU A 693 14.03 -1.20 10.66
N ASP A 694 14.91 -2.18 10.53
CA ASP A 694 14.61 -3.60 10.71
C ASP A 694 14.54 -3.99 12.20
N LEU A 695 14.36 -5.29 12.47
CA LEU A 695 14.28 -5.84 13.82
C LEU A 695 15.64 -5.84 14.55
N GLU A 696 16.75 -5.64 13.83
CA GLU A 696 18.10 -5.47 14.37
C GLU A 696 18.45 -3.98 14.61
N GLY A 697 17.55 -3.05 14.28
CA GLY A 697 17.75 -1.60 14.44
C GLY A 697 18.63 -0.96 13.35
N LYS A 698 18.83 -1.63 12.22
CA LYS A 698 19.56 -1.10 11.05
C LYS A 698 18.61 -0.46 10.05
N PRO A 699 19.08 0.48 9.20
CA PRO A 699 18.30 1.03 8.10
C PRO A 699 17.75 -0.08 7.18
N LEU A 700 16.43 -0.10 6.96
CA LEU A 700 15.75 -1.08 6.11
C LEU A 700 15.22 -0.44 4.84
N TRP A 701 14.39 0.59 4.97
CA TRP A 701 13.82 1.37 3.87
C TRP A 701 13.42 2.77 4.32
N PHE A 702 13.23 3.70 3.39
CA PHE A 702 12.71 5.04 3.69
C PHE A 702 11.80 5.58 2.58
N ASN A 703 10.75 6.32 2.96
CA ASN A 703 10.00 7.16 2.02
C ASN A 703 10.60 8.57 1.97
N GLY A 704 10.39 9.30 0.87
CA GLY A 704 10.61 10.75 0.79
C GLY A 704 11.58 11.20 -0.30
N TRP A 705 12.08 10.27 -1.13
CA TRP A 705 13.10 10.47 -2.15
C TRP A 705 14.51 10.80 -1.62
N LEU A 706 15.50 10.93 -2.52
CA LEU A 706 16.92 11.23 -2.24
C LEU A 706 17.26 12.74 -2.15
N LEU A 707 16.29 13.63 -2.37
CA LEU A 707 16.52 15.08 -2.41
C LEU A 707 16.30 15.74 -1.04
N ASP A 708 16.94 16.89 -0.83
CA ASP A 708 16.75 17.75 0.35
C ASP A 708 15.34 18.35 0.41
N ASN A 709 14.83 18.83 -0.74
CA ASN A 709 13.45 19.28 -0.91
C ASN A 709 12.94 18.91 -2.31
N LYS A 710 12.07 17.90 -2.40
CA LYS A 710 11.49 17.45 -3.67
C LYS A 710 10.56 18.48 -4.35
N PHE A 711 10.10 19.50 -3.62
CA PHE A 711 9.25 20.59 -4.11
C PHE A 711 10.03 21.83 -4.57
N ALA A 712 11.35 21.89 -4.34
CA ALA A 712 12.19 22.98 -4.84
C ALA A 712 12.20 23.06 -6.37
N ASP A 713 12.47 24.26 -6.91
CA ASP A 713 12.65 24.48 -8.34
C ASP A 713 13.76 23.57 -8.92
N LYS A 714 13.66 23.16 -10.20
CA LYS A 714 14.65 22.26 -10.84
C LYS A 714 16.11 22.75 -10.79
N LYS A 715 16.35 24.05 -10.50
CA LYS A 715 17.70 24.65 -10.33
C LYS A 715 18.16 24.76 -8.87
N GLN A 716 17.32 24.37 -7.92
CA GLN A 716 17.54 24.52 -6.47
C GLN A 716 17.49 23.19 -5.71
N LYS A 717 16.83 22.17 -6.27
CA LYS A 717 16.91 20.78 -5.80
C LYS A 717 18.36 20.36 -5.57
N LYS A 718 18.65 19.69 -4.46
CA LYS A 718 19.94 19.05 -4.19
C LYS A 718 19.74 17.64 -3.67
N PHE A 719 20.71 16.77 -3.89
CA PHE A 719 20.77 15.51 -3.15
C PHE A 719 20.97 15.77 -1.65
N GLY A 720 20.23 15.03 -0.83
CA GLY A 720 20.37 15.07 0.62
C GLY A 720 21.76 14.62 1.05
N LYS A 721 22.30 15.25 2.10
CA LYS A 721 23.49 14.75 2.80
C LYS A 721 23.04 13.79 3.88
N PHE A 722 23.49 12.53 3.80
CA PHE A 722 23.07 11.46 4.71
C PHE A 722 24.26 10.99 5.56
N GLU A 723 24.53 11.70 6.64
CA GLU A 723 25.67 11.45 7.53
C GLU A 723 25.24 10.61 8.73
N HIS A 724 24.03 10.91 9.24
CA HIS A 724 23.45 10.44 10.49
C HIS A 724 21.99 10.02 10.31
N TYR A 725 21.47 9.22 11.25
CA TYR A 725 20.03 9.02 11.45
C TYR A 725 19.63 9.14 12.93
N LEU A 726 18.41 9.61 13.18
CA LEU A 726 17.82 9.78 14.51
C LEU A 726 16.58 8.89 14.63
N ILE A 727 16.45 8.17 15.74
CA ILE A 727 15.34 7.23 16.00
C ILE A 727 14.21 7.94 16.78
N GLU A 728 12.96 7.66 16.42
CA GLU A 728 11.74 8.12 17.10
C GLU A 728 11.77 7.67 18.57
N PRO A 729 11.74 8.60 19.56
CA PRO A 729 11.65 8.22 20.96
C PRO A 729 10.26 7.63 21.24
N ARG A 730 10.22 6.59 22.08
CA ARG A 730 9.00 5.83 22.37
C ARG A 730 8.07 6.49 23.40
N ASP A 731 8.51 7.59 24.01
CA ASP A 731 7.75 8.41 24.94
C ASP A 731 7.09 9.62 24.25
N VAL A 732 5.89 9.99 24.69
CA VAL A 732 5.14 11.15 24.17
C VAL A 732 5.64 12.41 24.88
N ARG A 733 6.22 13.33 24.12
CA ARG A 733 6.86 14.57 24.60
C ARG A 733 6.00 15.81 24.35
N ASP A 734 6.25 16.87 25.13
CA ASP A 734 5.71 18.22 24.89
C ASP A 734 6.88 19.25 24.92
N PRO A 735 7.21 19.92 23.80
CA PRO A 735 6.66 19.72 22.46
C PRO A 735 6.93 18.30 21.94
N GLY A 736 6.09 17.84 21.00
CA GLY A 736 6.25 16.53 20.37
C GLY A 736 7.62 16.35 19.72
N ALA A 737 8.16 15.13 19.78
CA ALA A 737 9.47 14.80 19.22
C ALA A 737 9.55 15.11 17.72
N TRP A 738 8.44 14.91 17.00
CA TRP A 738 8.27 15.37 15.62
C TRP A 738 7.63 16.76 15.55
N GLN A 739 8.26 17.65 14.80
CA GLN A 739 7.74 18.97 14.43
C GLN A 739 7.68 19.07 12.91
N LEU A 740 6.55 19.56 12.38
CA LEU A 740 6.33 19.76 10.96
C LEU A 740 6.67 21.21 10.58
N GLU A 741 7.53 21.37 9.58
CA GLU A 741 7.82 22.65 8.91
C GLU A 741 7.21 22.66 7.50
N GLU A 742 7.47 23.72 6.71
CA GLU A 742 6.96 23.86 5.35
C GLU A 742 7.56 22.81 4.38
N SER A 743 6.96 22.64 3.20
CA SER A 743 7.44 21.70 2.14
C SER A 743 7.57 20.23 2.57
N ASN A 744 6.81 19.79 3.58
CA ASN A 744 6.90 18.46 4.20
C ASN A 744 8.26 18.17 4.87
N MET A 745 8.98 19.21 5.29
CA MET A 745 10.15 19.03 6.17
C MET A 745 9.68 18.56 7.55
N CYS A 746 10.17 17.41 8.01
CA CYS A 746 9.86 16.88 9.34
C CYS A 746 11.12 16.89 10.21
N CYS A 747 11.09 17.70 11.26
CA CYS A 747 12.11 17.76 12.30
C CYS A 747 11.85 16.70 13.36
N LEU A 748 12.84 15.86 13.66
CA LEU A 748 12.85 14.98 14.82
C LEU A 748 13.88 15.48 15.83
N THR A 749 13.47 15.68 17.08
CA THR A 749 14.36 15.86 18.24
C THR A 749 14.40 14.58 19.07
N THR A 750 15.58 14.02 19.33
CA THR A 750 15.76 12.77 20.09
C THR A 750 16.98 12.81 21.02
N ASP A 751 17.09 11.81 21.90
CA ASP A 751 18.15 11.74 22.91
C ASP A 751 19.48 11.22 22.31
N PRO A 752 20.65 11.51 22.91
CA PRO A 752 21.95 11.05 22.40
C PRO A 752 22.05 9.54 22.15
N HIS A 753 21.44 8.72 22.99
CA HIS A 753 21.43 7.25 22.82
C HIS A 753 20.61 6.76 21.62
N LEU A 754 19.82 7.64 20.99
CA LEU A 754 19.00 7.41 19.79
C LEU A 754 19.58 8.09 18.53
N LYS A 755 20.75 8.76 18.63
CA LYS A 755 21.59 9.11 17.47
C LYS A 755 22.30 7.86 16.95
N ARG A 756 22.37 7.72 15.62
CA ARG A 756 23.23 6.75 14.94
C ARG A 756 23.94 7.41 13.76
N GLU A 757 25.04 6.81 13.36
CA GLU A 757 25.80 7.16 12.16
C GLU A 757 25.62 6.04 11.14
N PHE A 758 25.45 6.39 9.87
CA PHE A 758 25.41 5.38 8.82
C PHE A 758 26.77 4.68 8.69
N THR A 759 26.74 3.35 8.58
CA THR A 759 27.94 2.54 8.34
C THR A 759 28.55 2.84 6.96
N ALA A 760 29.78 2.40 6.71
CA ALA A 760 30.41 2.53 5.40
C ALA A 760 29.61 1.80 4.28
N GLU A 761 28.95 0.69 4.63
CA GLU A 761 28.09 -0.08 3.72
C GLU A 761 26.80 0.69 3.40
N GLU A 762 26.12 1.23 4.42
CA GLU A 762 24.91 2.06 4.24
C GLU A 762 25.20 3.34 3.43
N LYS A 763 26.34 4.00 3.68
CA LYS A 763 26.80 5.16 2.91
C LYS A 763 27.08 4.79 1.45
N ALA A 764 27.74 3.67 1.18
CA ALA A 764 27.98 3.19 -0.19
C ALA A 764 26.68 2.85 -0.94
N ILE A 765 25.65 2.36 -0.23
CA ILE A 765 24.30 2.12 -0.80
C ILE A 765 23.61 3.44 -1.15
N LEU A 766 23.70 4.46 -0.30
CA LEU A 766 23.16 5.80 -0.57
C LEU A 766 23.89 6.49 -1.74
N ASP A 767 25.21 6.41 -1.80
CA ASP A 767 26.00 6.90 -2.94
C ASP A 767 25.63 6.16 -4.25
N MET A 768 25.37 4.85 -4.18
CA MET A 768 24.88 4.07 -5.32
C MET A 768 23.51 4.57 -5.80
N MET A 769 22.56 4.82 -4.89
CA MET A 769 21.25 5.38 -5.22
C MET A 769 21.38 6.76 -5.88
N ILE A 770 22.17 7.66 -5.29
CA ILE A 770 22.44 9.01 -5.82
C ILE A 770 23.09 8.94 -7.20
N LYS A 771 24.00 7.98 -7.43
CA LYS A 771 24.61 7.73 -8.74
C LYS A 771 23.58 7.29 -9.78
N GLN A 772 22.67 6.35 -9.44
CA GLN A 772 21.58 5.95 -10.34
C GLN A 772 20.64 7.12 -10.67
N ALA A 773 20.26 7.93 -9.69
CA ALA A 773 19.41 9.10 -9.90
C ALA A 773 20.04 10.09 -10.90
N ARG A 774 21.35 10.33 -10.80
CA ARG A 774 22.10 11.17 -11.74
C ARG A 774 22.19 10.57 -13.14
N GLU A 775 22.35 9.24 -13.24
CA GLU A 775 22.40 8.52 -14.53
C GLU A 775 21.06 8.62 -15.30
N VAL A 776 19.91 8.63 -14.60
CA VAL A 776 18.58 8.87 -15.21
C VAL A 776 18.20 10.36 -15.30
N GLY A 777 19.17 11.27 -15.16
CA GLY A 777 18.98 12.71 -15.41
C GLY A 777 18.31 13.50 -14.27
N ILE A 778 18.16 12.94 -13.07
CA ILE A 778 17.67 13.68 -11.89
C ILE A 778 18.80 14.60 -11.39
N SER A 779 18.66 15.89 -11.69
CA SER A 779 19.53 16.94 -11.18
C SER A 779 19.31 17.19 -9.68
N GLY A 780 20.41 17.25 -8.93
CA GLY A 780 20.50 17.63 -7.52
C GLY A 780 21.93 18.04 -7.18
#